data_AF-A0A8T2I733-F1
#
_entry.id   AF-A0A8T2I733-F1
#
_cell.length_a   1.000
_cell.length_b   1.000
_cell.length_c   1.000
_cell.angle_alpha   90.00
_cell.angle_beta   90.00
_cell.angle_gamma   90.00
#
_symmetry.space_group_name_H-M   'P 1'
#
loop_
_entity.id
_entity.type
_entity.pdbx_description
1 polymer ?
#
loop_
_entity_poly.entity_id
_entity_poly.type
_entity_poly.pdbx_seq_one_letter_code
_entity_poly.pdbx_strand_id
1 'polypeptide(L)'
;MQIRKKKSDKKEKSKSEKTEKRDSKDKKSSSTGDKLIDRKIGADKKGQNGAVAPPKPAPKPKARGPPPPKPSASDNYLGDIDLPPSESESDEEIERRQVDDSEKIFMARTSGKEAKKLADKERKIMEKAAAAKAAALQDDDNVFDVSFEKQGDGESTLSATDIKVHNMTIRAKGKILLENTTLTIAAGRRYGLVGPNGKGKSTLLRMIARRQIPVPENLDVLLVEQEVVGTEASALESVVAADVELMALREEETEINEKLGALDLANNGTSDKPAAGGTGTGTADEGDLAGRLTEIYEKMAEIGGASAEARASKILHGLGFSKEMQARSTNLFSGGWRMRISLARALYIQPTVLLLDEPTNHLDLRAVLWLEEYLTRWKKTLIVVSHDRDFLNSITTDIIHLHDERLHYYRGNFAQFEEMYEQRRREVNKEFEKYQKQMKAARKSGSKANADKVDKAAKHKAKTKDKRGGGGVGADKYNNADGPSGGGPRQWADYTVTFEFPEPTELPPPLLQLIDADFKYPNRDDFGLKNLNIGVDMGSRIAIVGPNGAGKTTLMNLLAGDLEPTNGEQRKSHKLRVGRYNQHFVDALSFDTSPVEYLMNKFPTEGLKPEDMRAKLGKFGLSGHHHLQPICKLSGGQKARVVFAAIALSNAHILLLDEPTNHLDMQSIDALADALEVYEGGVIIISHDSRLLSRVCDDAERAEVWIVEDGQVQHYDGDFEDYKDELIKEIAAELDADEREAATAAAAIAGKSGKQSSGL
;
A
#
# COMPACT_ATOMS: atom_id res chain seq x y z
N MET A 1 31.77 17.45 -46.07
CA MET A 1 32.76 18.47 -46.48
C MET A 1 32.04 19.76 -46.90
N GLN A 2 32.73 20.90 -46.84
CA GLN A 2 32.32 22.23 -47.34
C GLN A 2 30.98 22.84 -46.87
N ILE A 3 31.10 23.78 -45.93
CA ILE A 3 30.13 24.85 -45.65
C ILE A 3 30.18 25.89 -46.79
N ARG A 4 29.05 26.52 -47.14
CA ARG A 4 29.04 27.89 -47.72
C ARG A 4 27.96 28.77 -47.08
N LYS A 5 28.19 30.09 -47.12
CA LYS A 5 27.68 31.08 -46.15
C LYS A 5 27.64 32.47 -46.80
N LYS A 6 26.86 33.42 -46.24
CA LYS A 6 26.70 34.86 -46.61
C LYS A 6 25.84 35.12 -47.88
N LYS A 7 25.36 36.34 -48.16
CA LYS A 7 24.74 37.50 -47.42
C LYS A 7 24.64 38.69 -48.42
N SER A 8 23.89 39.74 -48.09
CA SER A 8 23.88 41.09 -48.74
C SER A 8 23.23 41.16 -50.16
N ASP A 9 22.65 42.27 -50.64
CA ASP A 9 22.42 43.59 -49.98
C ASP A 9 21.27 44.45 -50.60
N LYS A 10 20.81 45.44 -49.82
CA LYS A 10 20.23 46.76 -50.18
C LYS A 10 19.04 46.94 -51.16
N LYS A 11 17.96 47.52 -50.60
CA LYS A 11 17.48 48.90 -50.87
C LYS A 11 16.44 49.29 -49.79
N GLU A 12 16.14 50.54 -49.43
CA GLU A 12 16.84 51.81 -49.14
C GLU A 12 15.73 52.90 -49.04
N LYS A 13 15.93 53.95 -48.21
CA LYS A 13 15.06 55.13 -47.97
C LYS A 13 13.89 54.96 -46.96
N SER A 14 13.43 56.00 -46.24
CA SER A 14 14.09 57.01 -45.36
C SER A 14 13.13 58.15 -45.00
N LYS A 15 13.35 58.82 -43.84
CA LYS A 15 12.77 60.12 -43.39
C LYS A 15 11.32 60.12 -42.87
N SER A 16 10.86 61.11 -42.07
CA SER A 16 11.34 61.65 -40.76
C SER A 16 10.58 62.94 -40.37
N GLU A 17 10.14 63.03 -39.11
CA GLU A 17 9.90 64.27 -38.30
C GLU A 17 8.79 65.31 -38.64
N LYS A 18 8.11 65.75 -37.55
CA LYS A 18 7.91 67.14 -37.04
C LYS A 18 6.53 67.88 -37.04
N THR A 19 6.28 68.48 -35.85
CA THR A 19 5.57 69.73 -35.47
C THR A 19 4.04 69.92 -35.50
N GLU A 20 3.48 70.03 -34.28
CA GLU A 20 2.62 71.12 -33.70
C GLU A 20 1.57 71.91 -34.52
N LYS A 21 0.32 71.95 -33.98
CA LYS A 21 -0.50 73.14 -33.55
C LYS A 21 -2.00 72.76 -33.41
N ARG A 22 -2.68 72.98 -32.27
CA ARG A 22 -3.24 74.20 -31.61
C ARG A 22 -4.63 74.66 -32.12
N ASP A 23 -5.59 74.65 -31.18
CA ASP A 23 -6.71 75.60 -30.94
C ASP A 23 -7.80 75.79 -32.03
N SER A 24 -9.05 76.21 -31.74
CA SER A 24 -9.61 76.88 -30.54
C SER A 24 -11.15 76.71 -30.39
N LYS A 25 -11.69 77.16 -29.22
CA LYS A 25 -13.09 77.61 -28.94
C LYS A 25 -14.19 76.53 -28.77
N ASP A 26 -15.22 76.73 -27.91
CA ASP A 26 -15.54 77.84 -26.98
C ASP A 26 -16.49 77.41 -25.82
N LYS A 27 -16.30 77.97 -24.60
CA LYS A 27 -17.29 78.12 -23.48
C LYS A 27 -17.88 76.82 -22.83
N LYS A 28 -18.33 76.80 -21.56
CA LYS A 28 -18.50 77.82 -20.48
C LYS A 28 -18.56 77.19 -19.07
N SER A 29 -18.20 77.95 -18.02
CA SER A 29 -18.65 77.90 -16.58
C SER A 29 -18.79 76.53 -15.85
N SER A 30 -18.05 76.19 -14.78
CA SER A 30 -17.94 76.82 -13.42
C SER A 30 -19.18 76.64 -12.52
N SER A 31 -19.14 76.49 -11.19
CA SER A 31 -18.08 76.21 -10.18
C SER A 31 -18.66 76.25 -8.75
N THR A 32 -18.18 75.41 -7.82
CA THR A 32 -18.33 75.53 -6.32
C THR A 32 -19.73 75.63 -5.69
N GLY A 33 -19.93 74.97 -4.54
CA GLY A 33 -21.13 75.15 -3.69
C GLY A 33 -21.13 74.25 -2.46
N ASP A 34 -21.01 74.84 -1.27
CA ASP A 34 -21.00 74.18 0.05
C ASP A 34 -22.34 74.43 0.80
N LYS A 35 -22.59 73.68 1.89
CA LYS A 35 -23.57 73.89 2.99
C LYS A 35 -25.03 73.38 2.85
N LEU A 36 -25.29 72.30 3.60
CA LEU A 36 -26.03 72.25 4.88
C LEU A 36 -27.41 72.98 5.07
N ILE A 37 -28.30 72.25 5.78
CA ILE A 37 -29.34 72.65 6.78
C ILE A 37 -30.83 72.80 6.37
N ASP A 38 -31.71 72.39 7.33
CA ASP A 38 -33.17 72.62 7.49
C ASP A 38 -34.17 71.79 6.61
N ARG A 39 -35.38 71.35 7.07
CA ARG A 39 -36.06 71.48 8.40
C ARG A 39 -37.24 70.50 8.67
N LYS A 40 -37.29 69.91 9.89
CA LYS A 40 -38.43 69.65 10.84
C LYS A 40 -39.75 68.89 10.48
N ILE A 41 -40.46 68.56 11.58
CA ILE A 41 -41.86 68.07 11.79
C ILE A 41 -41.99 66.53 11.76
N GLY A 42 -42.56 65.82 12.76
CA GLY A 42 -43.08 66.15 14.12
C GLY A 42 -43.21 64.85 14.97
N ALA A 43 -42.98 64.84 16.30
CA ALA A 43 -43.99 64.86 17.40
C ALA A 43 -45.04 63.70 17.34
N ASP A 44 -45.34 62.92 18.40
CA ASP A 44 -45.30 63.11 19.87
C ASP A 44 -44.91 61.80 20.63
N LYS A 45 -44.17 61.80 21.78
CA LYS A 45 -44.55 61.94 23.23
C LYS A 45 -45.48 60.83 23.78
N LYS A 46 -45.37 60.27 25.02
CA LYS A 46 -44.63 60.47 26.32
C LYS A 46 -44.48 59.09 27.03
N GLY A 47 -43.69 58.83 28.08
CA GLY A 47 -42.63 59.59 28.77
C GLY A 47 -42.42 59.23 30.28
N GLN A 48 -41.16 59.30 30.75
CA GLN A 48 -40.67 59.48 32.17
C GLN A 48 -40.82 58.29 33.17
N ASN A 49 -39.94 58.07 34.17
CA ASN A 49 -38.81 58.81 34.81
C ASN A 49 -37.46 58.03 34.67
N GLY A 50 -36.28 58.28 35.30
CA GLY A 50 -35.77 59.18 36.37
C GLY A 50 -35.50 58.43 37.71
N ALA A 51 -34.40 58.58 38.47
CA ALA A 51 -33.22 59.48 38.43
C ALA A 51 -31.89 58.80 38.92
N VAL A 52 -30.91 59.51 39.54
CA VAL A 52 -29.48 59.09 39.68
C VAL A 52 -28.79 59.45 41.04
N ALA A 53 -27.83 58.60 41.48
CA ALA A 53 -26.81 58.77 42.56
C ALA A 53 -27.28 58.77 44.05
N PRO A 54 -26.40 58.59 45.09
CA PRO A 54 -24.93 58.46 45.12
C PRO A 54 -24.35 57.21 45.89
N PRO A 55 -23.01 57.00 45.98
CA PRO A 55 -22.38 55.80 46.58
C PRO A 55 -21.58 56.01 47.90
N LYS A 56 -21.44 54.94 48.71
CA LYS A 56 -20.43 54.67 49.81
C LYS A 56 -20.84 53.42 50.62
N PRO A 57 -19.98 52.82 51.51
CA PRO A 57 -18.52 52.81 51.59
C PRO A 57 -17.94 51.35 51.59
N ALA A 58 -16.63 51.16 51.80
CA ALA A 58 -15.97 49.85 51.79
C ALA A 58 -15.42 49.39 53.17
N PRO A 59 -15.32 48.07 53.44
CA PRO A 59 -14.53 47.51 54.54
C PRO A 59 -13.10 47.11 54.10
N LYS A 60 -12.13 47.19 55.03
CA LYS A 60 -10.79 46.57 54.91
C LYS A 60 -10.67 45.33 55.84
N PRO A 61 -9.50 44.69 56.02
CA PRO A 61 -9.13 43.50 55.26
C PRO A 61 -9.02 42.24 56.13
N LYS A 62 -8.88 41.07 55.49
CA LYS A 62 -8.39 39.84 56.15
C LYS A 62 -7.12 39.31 55.46
N ALA A 63 -6.42 38.40 56.15
CA ALA A 63 -4.99 38.15 55.95
C ALA A 63 -4.61 37.54 54.59
N ARG A 64 -3.33 37.71 54.21
CA ARG A 64 -2.73 37.15 53.01
C ARG A 64 -2.53 35.63 53.16
N GLY A 65 -3.10 34.85 52.24
CA GLY A 65 -2.46 33.61 51.80
C GLY A 65 -1.33 33.90 50.80
N PRO A 66 -0.44 32.93 50.51
CA PRO A 66 0.54 33.07 49.44
C PRO A 66 -0.15 33.18 48.06
N PRO A 67 0.42 33.93 47.09
CA PRO A 67 -0.14 34.00 45.75
C PRO A 67 0.05 32.66 45.01
N PRO A 68 -0.85 32.29 44.08
CA PRO A 68 -0.61 31.17 43.17
C PRO A 68 0.60 31.47 42.27
N PRO A 69 1.35 30.45 41.82
CA PRO A 69 2.42 30.64 40.86
C PRO A 69 1.87 31.20 39.53
N LYS A 70 2.68 32.02 38.86
CA LYS A 70 2.42 32.39 37.46
C LYS A 70 2.65 31.15 36.58
N PRO A 71 1.88 30.94 35.50
CA PRO A 71 2.25 29.94 34.50
C PRO A 71 3.61 30.31 33.89
N SER A 72 4.57 29.39 34.00
CA SER A 72 5.82 29.41 33.24
C SER A 72 5.57 28.92 31.82
N ALA A 73 6.16 29.55 30.82
CA ALA A 73 6.00 29.15 29.43
C ALA A 73 6.88 27.94 29.11
N SER A 74 6.28 26.75 29.09
CA SER A 74 6.90 25.49 28.64
C SER A 74 5.84 24.39 28.48
N ASP A 75 5.06 24.42 27.39
CA ASP A 75 4.00 23.44 27.12
C ASP A 75 4.56 22.09 26.60
N ASN A 76 5.29 21.37 27.47
CA ASN A 76 5.66 19.97 27.24
C ASN A 76 4.47 19.04 27.52
N TYR A 77 3.50 19.02 26.61
CA TYR A 77 2.20 18.36 26.80
C TYR A 77 2.14 16.87 26.40
N LEU A 78 3.27 16.16 26.47
CA LEU A 78 3.40 14.70 26.24
C LEU A 78 3.97 13.94 27.43
N GLY A 79 4.34 14.61 28.53
CA GLY A 79 5.12 14.03 29.64
C GLY A 79 4.43 12.99 30.53
N ASP A 80 3.14 12.72 30.31
CA ASP A 80 2.35 11.71 31.06
C ASP A 80 1.72 10.65 30.13
N ILE A 81 2.30 10.41 28.95
CA ILE A 81 1.98 9.23 28.11
C ILE A 81 3.12 8.22 28.24
N ASP A 82 2.86 7.16 29.00
CA ASP A 82 3.77 6.02 29.12
C ASP A 82 3.78 5.26 27.79
N LEU A 83 4.88 5.36 27.04
CA LEU A 83 5.04 4.73 25.74
C LEU A 83 5.37 3.24 25.92
N PRO A 84 4.62 2.30 25.32
CA PRO A 84 4.98 0.88 25.40
C PRO A 84 6.36 0.66 24.75
N PRO A 85 7.21 -0.21 25.32
CA PRO A 85 8.55 -0.46 24.80
C PRO A 85 8.49 -1.01 23.37
N SER A 86 9.32 -0.48 22.49
CA SER A 86 9.19 -0.68 21.04
C SER A 86 9.85 -1.98 20.53
N GLU A 87 9.40 -3.13 21.02
CA GLU A 87 9.42 -4.41 20.28
C GLU A 87 8.07 -5.12 20.44
N SER A 88 7.76 -6.04 19.53
CA SER A 88 6.38 -6.53 19.34
C SER A 88 5.95 -7.59 20.35
N GLU A 89 5.51 -7.15 21.52
CA GLU A 89 4.50 -7.90 22.29
C GLU A 89 3.16 -7.81 21.54
N SER A 90 2.45 -8.94 21.41
CA SER A 90 1.14 -8.97 20.78
C SER A 90 0.08 -8.25 21.62
N ASP A 91 -1.04 -7.83 21.00
CA ASP A 91 -2.23 -7.30 21.72
C ASP A 91 -2.55 -8.16 22.96
N GLU A 92 -2.49 -9.49 22.79
CA GLU A 92 -2.79 -10.46 23.84
C GLU A 92 -1.75 -10.50 24.97
N GLU A 93 -0.47 -10.23 24.71
CA GLU A 93 0.58 -10.20 25.74
C GLU A 93 0.54 -8.90 26.55
N ILE A 94 0.28 -7.78 25.88
CA ILE A 94 0.09 -6.47 26.52
C ILE A 94 -1.16 -6.52 27.41
N GLU A 95 -2.29 -7.05 26.93
CA GLU A 95 -3.49 -7.27 27.75
C GLU A 95 -3.21 -8.21 28.92
N ARG A 96 -2.51 -9.34 28.71
CA ARG A 96 -2.16 -10.28 29.79
C ARG A 96 -1.31 -9.63 30.88
N ARG A 97 -0.24 -8.89 30.53
CA ARG A 97 0.61 -8.18 31.52
C ARG A 97 -0.14 -7.07 32.24
N GLN A 98 -0.92 -6.26 31.54
CA GLN A 98 -1.71 -5.20 32.18
C GLN A 98 -2.80 -5.78 33.11
N VAL A 99 -3.39 -6.93 32.80
CA VAL A 99 -4.27 -7.67 33.73
C VAL A 99 -3.49 -8.14 34.96
N ASP A 100 -2.33 -8.77 34.76
CA ASP A 100 -1.49 -9.32 35.84
C ASP A 100 -1.05 -8.23 36.85
N ASP A 101 -0.60 -7.07 36.37
CA ASP A 101 -0.14 -5.98 37.22
C ASP A 101 -1.27 -5.12 37.78
N SER A 102 -2.39 -4.98 37.06
CA SER A 102 -3.59 -4.35 37.62
C SER A 102 -4.25 -5.21 38.71
N GLU A 103 -4.26 -6.54 38.59
CA GLU A 103 -4.68 -7.42 39.71
C GLU A 103 -3.77 -7.22 40.93
N LYS A 104 -2.44 -7.21 40.77
CA LYS A 104 -1.47 -6.99 41.87
C LYS A 104 -1.70 -5.64 42.57
N ILE A 105 -1.93 -4.57 41.81
CA ILE A 105 -2.15 -3.20 42.35
C ILE A 105 -3.55 -3.09 43.01
N PHE A 106 -4.58 -3.70 42.42
CA PHE A 106 -5.96 -3.59 42.91
C PHE A 106 -6.22 -4.46 44.16
N MET A 107 -5.62 -5.65 44.24
CA MET A 107 -5.63 -6.52 45.43
C MET A 107 -5.15 -5.81 46.71
N ALA A 108 -4.28 -4.79 46.58
CA ALA A 108 -3.77 -4.03 47.70
C ALA A 108 -4.75 -2.97 48.27
N ARG A 109 -5.82 -2.60 47.54
CA ARG A 109 -6.65 -1.40 47.85
C ARG A 109 -8.16 -1.51 47.57
N THR A 110 -8.82 -2.63 47.83
CA THR A 110 -10.28 -2.61 48.12
C THR A 110 -10.74 -3.85 48.90
N SER A 111 -11.94 -3.77 49.52
CA SER A 111 -12.56 -4.92 50.19
C SER A 111 -13.07 -5.95 49.16
N GLY A 112 -12.59 -7.19 49.27
CA GLY A 112 -12.63 -8.24 48.23
C GLY A 112 -14.00 -8.82 47.82
N LYS A 113 -15.11 -8.08 47.97
CA LYS A 113 -16.44 -8.45 47.42
C LYS A 113 -16.93 -7.52 46.31
N GLU A 114 -16.54 -6.25 46.30
CA GLU A 114 -16.90 -5.32 45.22
C GLU A 114 -15.85 -5.35 44.11
N ALA A 115 -14.56 -5.32 44.47
CA ALA A 115 -13.43 -5.54 43.56
C ALA A 115 -13.64 -6.78 42.67
N LYS A 116 -13.95 -7.94 43.28
CA LYS A 116 -14.19 -9.19 42.56
C LYS A 116 -15.40 -9.15 41.62
N LYS A 117 -16.43 -8.36 41.93
CA LYS A 117 -17.60 -8.15 41.05
C LYS A 117 -17.30 -7.24 39.87
N LEU A 118 -16.35 -6.31 40.02
CA LEU A 118 -15.88 -5.47 38.91
C LEU A 118 -15.06 -6.33 37.94
N ALA A 119 -14.05 -7.04 38.44
CA ALA A 119 -13.21 -7.94 37.65
C ALA A 119 -14.00 -9.04 36.92
N ASP A 120 -14.97 -9.72 37.56
CA ASP A 120 -15.84 -10.71 36.89
C ASP A 120 -16.75 -10.09 35.81
N LYS A 121 -16.98 -8.77 35.84
CA LYS A 121 -17.76 -8.03 34.84
C LYS A 121 -16.86 -7.53 33.71
N GLU A 122 -15.67 -7.03 34.02
CA GLU A 122 -14.66 -6.56 33.06
C GLU A 122 -14.10 -7.74 32.27
N ARG A 123 -13.76 -8.87 32.91
CA ARG A 123 -13.40 -10.11 32.20
C ARG A 123 -14.50 -10.56 31.24
N LYS A 124 -15.79 -10.42 31.62
CA LYS A 124 -16.93 -10.73 30.73
C LYS A 124 -17.20 -9.70 29.63
N ILE A 125 -16.59 -8.52 29.71
CA ILE A 125 -16.60 -7.51 28.65
C ILE A 125 -15.43 -7.80 27.69
N MET A 126 -14.22 -8.07 28.20
CA MET A 126 -13.09 -8.56 27.39
C MET A 126 -13.42 -9.87 26.68
N GLU A 127 -13.93 -10.89 27.38
CA GLU A 127 -14.35 -12.19 26.82
C GLU A 127 -15.38 -12.01 25.69
N LYS A 128 -16.29 -11.03 25.82
CA LYS A 128 -17.23 -10.67 24.74
C LYS A 128 -16.60 -9.84 23.62
N ALA A 129 -15.63 -8.98 23.92
CA ALA A 129 -14.91 -8.17 22.93
C ALA A 129 -13.97 -9.06 22.10
N ALA A 130 -13.24 -9.97 22.74
CA ALA A 130 -12.43 -11.01 22.12
C ALA A 130 -13.30 -11.99 21.31
N ALA A 131 -14.42 -12.48 21.87
CA ALA A 131 -15.36 -13.29 21.10
C ALA A 131 -15.99 -12.54 19.91
N ALA A 132 -16.20 -11.22 20.00
CA ALA A 132 -16.66 -10.39 18.89
C ALA A 132 -15.55 -10.07 17.87
N LYS A 133 -14.29 -9.91 18.31
CA LYS A 133 -13.10 -9.77 17.46
C LYS A 133 -12.89 -11.07 16.68
N ALA A 134 -12.93 -12.22 17.36
CA ALA A 134 -12.86 -13.55 16.77
C ALA A 134 -14.05 -13.87 15.84
N ALA A 135 -15.29 -13.53 16.21
CA ALA A 135 -16.45 -13.71 15.34
C ALA A 135 -16.51 -12.69 14.17
N ALA A 136 -15.68 -11.64 14.18
CA ALA A 136 -15.45 -10.76 13.05
C ALA A 136 -14.21 -11.15 12.22
N LEU A 137 -13.32 -11.98 12.78
CA LEU A 137 -12.15 -12.57 12.12
C LEU A 137 -12.46 -13.93 11.49
N GLN A 138 -13.49 -14.63 11.97
CA GLN A 138 -14.19 -15.65 11.22
C GLN A 138 -14.85 -14.98 10.00
N ASP A 139 -14.18 -15.13 8.87
CA ASP A 139 -14.64 -14.78 7.53
C ASP A 139 -16.02 -15.45 7.32
N ASP A 140 -17.14 -14.71 7.47
CA ASP A 140 -18.50 -15.22 7.23
C ASP A 140 -18.56 -15.81 5.79
N ASP A 141 -18.55 -17.14 5.67
CA ASP A 141 -18.45 -17.86 4.37
C ASP A 141 -19.56 -17.49 3.37
N ASN A 142 -20.65 -16.90 3.84
CA ASN A 142 -21.82 -16.47 3.06
C ASN A 142 -21.90 -14.94 2.80
N VAL A 143 -20.81 -14.18 3.00
CA VAL A 143 -20.78 -12.72 2.72
C VAL A 143 -20.93 -12.37 1.24
N PHE A 144 -20.53 -13.30 0.37
CA PHE A 144 -20.42 -13.09 -1.08
C PHE A 144 -21.45 -13.96 -1.82
N ASP A 145 -22.37 -13.29 -2.52
CA ASP A 145 -23.33 -13.92 -3.42
C ASP A 145 -22.76 -13.88 -4.85
N VAL A 146 -22.64 -15.07 -5.45
CA VAL A 146 -21.91 -15.33 -6.69
C VAL A 146 -22.86 -15.97 -7.69
N SER A 147 -23.18 -15.24 -8.76
CA SER A 147 -24.04 -15.73 -9.84
C SER A 147 -23.27 -15.72 -11.16
N PHE A 148 -23.35 -16.83 -11.89
CA PHE A 148 -22.75 -16.99 -13.22
C PHE A 148 -23.61 -17.95 -14.04
N GLU A 149 -23.56 -17.84 -15.37
CA GLU A 149 -24.24 -18.81 -16.23
C GLU A 149 -23.46 -20.12 -16.26
N LYS A 150 -24.08 -21.21 -15.80
CA LYS A 150 -23.58 -22.55 -16.05
C LYS A 150 -23.75 -22.86 -17.54
N GLN A 151 -22.64 -23.00 -18.27
CA GLN A 151 -22.66 -23.63 -19.59
C GLN A 151 -23.21 -25.05 -19.45
N GLY A 152 -24.10 -25.45 -20.36
CA GLY A 152 -24.63 -26.81 -20.40
C GLY A 152 -23.59 -27.81 -20.91
N ASP A 153 -23.77 -29.08 -20.54
CA ASP A 153 -22.80 -30.18 -20.70
C ASP A 153 -22.49 -30.62 -22.16
N GLY A 154 -22.77 -29.77 -23.15
CA GLY A 154 -22.61 -30.06 -24.58
C GLY A 154 -21.50 -29.29 -25.31
N GLU A 155 -20.98 -28.19 -24.76
CA GLU A 155 -20.02 -27.33 -25.49
C GLU A 155 -18.94 -26.69 -24.58
N SER A 156 -18.91 -27.04 -23.29
CA SER A 156 -17.90 -26.60 -22.32
C SER A 156 -16.55 -27.32 -22.52
N THR A 157 -15.90 -27.05 -23.66
CA THR A 157 -14.44 -27.17 -23.74
C THR A 157 -13.79 -26.05 -22.92
N LEU A 158 -13.86 -26.21 -21.59
CA LEU A 158 -12.81 -25.74 -20.70
C LEU A 158 -11.52 -26.39 -21.19
N SER A 159 -10.82 -25.69 -22.09
CA SER A 159 -9.43 -25.95 -22.41
C SER A 159 -8.68 -26.07 -21.09
N ALA A 160 -8.18 -27.26 -20.75
CA ALA A 160 -7.78 -27.63 -19.39
C ALA A 160 -6.73 -26.70 -18.73
N THR A 161 -6.10 -25.85 -19.54
CA THR A 161 -5.09 -24.85 -19.16
C THR A 161 -5.67 -23.48 -18.78
N ASP A 162 -6.88 -23.13 -19.22
CA ASP A 162 -7.42 -21.76 -19.15
C ASP A 162 -8.66 -21.65 -18.25
N ILE A 163 -8.78 -20.55 -17.51
CA ILE A 163 -9.98 -20.23 -16.71
C ILE A 163 -10.87 -19.29 -17.52
N LYS A 164 -12.08 -19.73 -17.87
CA LYS A 164 -13.08 -18.97 -18.64
C LYS A 164 -14.44 -19.07 -17.97
N VAL A 165 -14.99 -17.93 -17.51
CA VAL A 165 -16.26 -17.86 -16.78
C VAL A 165 -17.11 -16.71 -17.32
N HIS A 166 -18.30 -17.01 -17.82
CA HIS A 166 -19.16 -16.05 -18.50
C HIS A 166 -20.30 -15.53 -17.61
N ASN A 167 -20.71 -14.29 -17.88
CA ASN A 167 -21.81 -13.58 -17.22
C ASN A 167 -21.78 -13.65 -15.67
N MET A 168 -20.58 -13.54 -15.11
CA MET A 168 -20.29 -13.54 -13.68
C MET A 168 -20.68 -12.20 -13.04
N THR A 169 -21.48 -12.27 -11.98
CA THR A 169 -21.93 -11.17 -11.13
C THR A 169 -21.60 -11.51 -9.67
N ILE A 170 -20.94 -10.57 -8.98
CA ILE A 170 -20.43 -10.74 -7.61
C ILE A 170 -20.99 -9.63 -6.72
N ARG A 171 -21.62 -10.03 -5.62
CA ARG A 171 -22.26 -9.15 -4.64
C ARG A 171 -21.66 -9.40 -3.26
N ALA A 172 -21.32 -8.35 -2.52
CA ALA A 172 -20.72 -8.42 -1.19
C ALA A 172 -21.52 -7.57 -0.21
N LYS A 173 -22.07 -8.18 0.85
CA LYS A 173 -22.91 -7.49 1.87
C LYS A 173 -24.01 -6.59 1.25
N GLY A 174 -24.63 -7.05 0.15
CA GLY A 174 -25.66 -6.35 -0.60
C GLY A 174 -25.19 -5.30 -1.62
N LYS A 175 -23.88 -4.99 -1.68
CA LYS A 175 -23.27 -4.10 -2.68
C LYS A 175 -22.80 -4.93 -3.88
N ILE A 176 -23.11 -4.49 -5.10
CA ILE A 176 -22.53 -5.07 -6.33
C ILE A 176 -21.05 -4.68 -6.42
N LEU A 177 -20.17 -5.64 -6.70
CA LEU A 177 -18.75 -5.43 -6.99
C LEU A 177 -18.45 -5.60 -8.48
N LEU A 178 -19.04 -6.64 -9.09
CA LEU A 178 -18.95 -6.93 -10.51
C LEU A 178 -20.34 -7.33 -11.04
N GLU A 179 -20.73 -6.85 -12.23
CA GLU A 179 -22.03 -7.14 -12.86
C GLU A 179 -21.91 -7.54 -14.33
N ASN A 180 -22.39 -8.74 -14.65
CA ASN A 180 -22.44 -9.33 -16.00
C ASN A 180 -21.07 -9.26 -16.71
N THR A 181 -20.06 -9.81 -16.04
CA THR A 181 -18.65 -9.81 -16.45
C THR A 181 -18.23 -11.14 -17.05
N THR A 182 -17.09 -11.17 -17.76
CA THR A 182 -16.45 -12.42 -18.16
C THR A 182 -15.03 -12.46 -17.59
N LEU A 183 -14.71 -13.53 -16.86
CA LEU A 183 -13.33 -13.85 -16.45
C LEU A 183 -12.67 -14.66 -17.57
N THR A 184 -11.46 -14.27 -17.99
CA THR A 184 -10.70 -15.01 -19.01
C THR A 184 -9.20 -14.89 -18.72
N ILE A 185 -8.62 -15.98 -18.25
CA ILE A 185 -7.22 -16.14 -17.91
C ILE A 185 -6.70 -17.29 -18.77
N ALA A 186 -5.81 -16.99 -19.71
CA ALA A 186 -5.15 -18.01 -20.54
C ALA A 186 -3.80 -18.39 -19.94
N ALA A 187 -3.40 -19.66 -20.07
CA ALA A 187 -2.18 -20.17 -19.46
C ALA A 187 -0.90 -19.46 -19.91
N GLY A 188 0.06 -19.35 -18.98
CA GLY A 188 1.40 -18.80 -19.26
C GLY A 188 1.42 -17.29 -19.53
N ARG A 189 0.34 -16.58 -19.24
CA ARG A 189 0.27 -15.11 -19.27
C ARG A 189 0.40 -14.49 -17.90
N ARG A 190 0.77 -13.21 -17.86
CA ARG A 190 1.00 -12.44 -16.64
C ARG A 190 0.07 -11.23 -16.61
N TYR A 191 -0.97 -11.32 -15.80
CA TYR A 191 -2.08 -10.38 -15.75
C TYR A 191 -1.93 -9.36 -14.63
N GLY A 192 -1.94 -8.07 -14.94
CA GLY A 192 -2.05 -7.01 -13.94
C GLY A 192 -3.52 -6.67 -13.65
N LEU A 193 -4.01 -6.91 -12.43
CA LEU A 193 -5.37 -6.56 -12.02
C LEU A 193 -5.40 -5.19 -11.34
N VAL A 194 -5.75 -4.17 -12.12
CA VAL A 194 -5.68 -2.75 -11.72
C VAL A 194 -7.06 -2.16 -11.44
N GLY A 195 -7.14 -1.24 -10.49
CA GLY A 195 -8.38 -0.50 -10.21
C GLY A 195 -8.41 0.21 -8.85
N PRO A 196 -9.44 1.04 -8.60
CA PRO A 196 -9.54 1.84 -7.37
C PRO A 196 -9.74 0.99 -6.10
N ASN A 197 -9.32 1.52 -4.95
CA ASN A 197 -9.46 0.80 -3.67
C ASN A 197 -10.93 0.68 -3.22
N GLY A 198 -11.27 -0.44 -2.57
CA GLY A 198 -12.65 -0.77 -2.18
C GLY A 198 -13.57 -1.25 -3.32
N LYS A 199 -13.00 -1.63 -4.48
CA LYS A 199 -13.72 -2.21 -5.64
C LYS A 199 -13.72 -3.75 -5.72
N GLY A 200 -12.93 -4.44 -4.89
CA GLY A 200 -12.96 -5.91 -4.79
C GLY A 200 -11.82 -6.66 -5.51
N LYS A 201 -10.64 -6.06 -5.69
CA LYS A 201 -9.46 -6.70 -6.31
C LYS A 201 -9.07 -7.98 -5.54
N SER A 202 -8.72 -7.82 -4.27
CA SER A 202 -8.44 -8.89 -3.28
C SER A 202 -9.57 -9.91 -3.17
N THR A 203 -10.83 -9.43 -3.20
CA THR A 203 -12.03 -10.28 -3.16
C THR A 203 -12.07 -11.24 -4.36
N LEU A 204 -11.83 -10.74 -5.57
CA LEU A 204 -11.79 -11.56 -6.77
C LEU A 204 -10.68 -12.62 -6.69
N LEU A 205 -9.48 -12.26 -6.21
CA LEU A 205 -8.39 -13.22 -6.00
C LEU A 205 -8.76 -14.31 -4.98
N ARG A 206 -9.31 -13.94 -3.82
CA ARG A 206 -9.78 -14.89 -2.78
C ARG A 206 -10.86 -15.83 -3.30
N MET A 207 -11.78 -15.34 -4.15
CA MET A 207 -12.84 -16.15 -4.76
C MET A 207 -12.34 -17.13 -5.82
N ILE A 208 -11.28 -16.79 -6.57
CA ILE A 208 -10.59 -17.72 -7.48
C ILE A 208 -9.83 -18.79 -6.67
N ALA A 209 -9.08 -18.36 -5.64
CA ALA A 209 -8.30 -19.26 -4.78
C ALA A 209 -9.18 -20.27 -4.02
N ARG A 210 -10.28 -19.82 -3.41
CA ARG A 210 -11.26 -20.68 -2.72
C ARG A 210 -12.19 -21.45 -3.69
N ARG A 211 -11.90 -21.46 -5.01
CA ARG A 211 -12.68 -22.11 -6.08
C ARG A 211 -14.20 -21.82 -6.04
N GLN A 212 -14.61 -20.65 -5.52
CA GLN A 212 -16.00 -20.18 -5.54
C GLN A 212 -16.43 -19.74 -6.94
N ILE A 213 -15.45 -19.33 -7.75
CA ILE A 213 -15.54 -19.16 -9.20
C ILE A 213 -15.08 -20.49 -9.83
N PRO A 214 -15.76 -21.03 -10.87
CA PRO A 214 -15.37 -22.31 -11.47
C PRO A 214 -13.99 -22.24 -12.13
N VAL A 215 -13.06 -23.03 -11.59
CA VAL A 215 -11.68 -23.22 -12.07
C VAL A 215 -11.51 -24.71 -12.39
N PRO A 216 -10.89 -25.09 -13.53
CA PRO A 216 -10.55 -26.48 -13.84
C PRO A 216 -9.79 -27.17 -12.69
N GLU A 217 -10.19 -28.38 -12.32
CA GLU A 217 -9.67 -29.07 -11.13
C GLU A 217 -8.16 -29.33 -11.19
N ASN A 218 -7.65 -29.55 -12.40
CA ASN A 218 -6.23 -29.76 -12.72
C ASN A 218 -5.36 -28.49 -12.70
N LEU A 219 -5.92 -27.32 -12.36
CA LEU A 219 -5.15 -26.10 -12.14
C LEU A 219 -4.93 -25.90 -10.63
N ASP A 220 -3.69 -26.08 -10.21
CA ASP A 220 -3.19 -25.62 -8.93
C ASP A 220 -3.15 -24.08 -8.92
N VAL A 221 -3.93 -23.51 -8.00
CA VAL A 221 -4.07 -22.07 -7.77
C VAL A 221 -3.58 -21.79 -6.36
N LEU A 222 -2.62 -20.89 -6.21
CA LEU A 222 -2.11 -20.47 -4.91
C LEU A 222 -2.24 -18.95 -4.77
N LEU A 223 -2.82 -18.51 -3.65
CA LEU A 223 -2.89 -17.12 -3.26
C LEU A 223 -1.95 -16.87 -2.09
N VAL A 224 -1.09 -15.87 -2.24
CA VAL A 224 -0.29 -15.33 -1.13
C VAL A 224 -1.20 -14.40 -0.32
N GLU A 225 -1.91 -14.94 0.68
CA GLU A 225 -2.65 -14.13 1.65
C GLU A 225 -1.68 -13.44 2.63
N GLN A 226 -2.07 -12.26 3.13
CA GLN A 226 -1.19 -11.28 3.79
C GLN A 226 -0.72 -11.67 5.19
N GLU A 227 -1.34 -12.68 5.83
CA GLU A 227 -1.03 -13.12 7.18
C GLU A 227 -0.74 -14.62 7.22
N VAL A 228 0.50 -14.97 7.59
CA VAL A 228 0.89 -16.35 7.92
C VAL A 228 1.02 -16.46 9.43
N VAL A 229 0.29 -17.41 10.02
CA VAL A 229 0.45 -17.77 11.44
C VAL A 229 1.86 -18.30 11.66
N GLY A 230 2.56 -17.75 12.64
CA GLY A 230 3.90 -18.21 12.99
C GLY A 230 3.90 -19.65 13.48
N THR A 231 4.98 -20.37 13.20
CA THR A 231 5.30 -21.69 13.75
C THR A 231 6.70 -21.68 14.33
N GLU A 232 7.02 -22.70 15.14
CA GLU A 232 8.35 -22.80 15.77
C GLU A 232 9.47 -23.14 14.78
N ALA A 233 9.15 -23.75 13.64
CA ALA A 233 10.10 -24.04 12.55
C ALA A 233 10.82 -22.79 12.03
N SER A 234 12.02 -22.97 11.49
CA SER A 234 12.79 -21.89 10.87
C SER A 234 12.15 -21.39 9.56
N ALA A 235 12.54 -20.19 9.11
CA ALA A 235 12.11 -19.66 7.82
C ALA A 235 12.50 -20.57 6.65
N LEU A 236 13.69 -21.17 6.67
CA LEU A 236 14.15 -22.11 5.64
C LEU A 236 13.29 -23.38 5.61
N GLU A 237 13.07 -24.01 6.76
CA GLU A 237 12.22 -25.20 6.88
C GLU A 237 10.77 -24.89 6.45
N SER A 238 10.23 -23.72 6.81
CA SER A 238 8.89 -23.28 6.43
C SER A 238 8.71 -23.15 4.90
N VAL A 239 9.78 -22.76 4.18
CA VAL A 239 9.80 -22.73 2.71
C VAL A 239 9.87 -24.13 2.10
N VAL A 240 10.77 -24.99 2.59
CA VAL A 240 10.88 -26.37 2.07
C VAL A 240 9.62 -27.20 2.39
N ALA A 241 9.02 -27.01 3.58
CA ALA A 241 7.76 -27.61 4.01
C ALA A 241 6.51 -27.10 3.27
N ALA A 242 6.68 -26.19 2.30
CA ALA A 242 5.60 -25.81 1.38
C ALA A 242 5.39 -26.87 0.28
N ASP A 243 6.40 -27.72 0.02
CA ASP A 243 6.33 -28.88 -0.87
C ASP A 243 5.89 -30.12 -0.07
N VAL A 244 4.58 -30.42 -0.16
CA VAL A 244 3.93 -31.52 0.56
C VAL A 244 4.36 -32.88 0.01
N GLU A 245 4.71 -32.98 -1.28
CA GLU A 245 5.16 -34.25 -1.88
C GLU A 245 6.58 -34.59 -1.42
N LEU A 246 7.49 -33.61 -1.42
CA LEU A 246 8.84 -33.78 -0.87
C LEU A 246 8.82 -34.13 0.62
N MET A 247 7.91 -33.52 1.42
CA MET A 247 7.81 -33.84 2.84
C MET A 247 7.21 -35.23 3.09
N ALA A 248 6.18 -35.64 2.35
CA ALA A 248 5.64 -37.00 2.45
C ALA A 248 6.68 -38.07 2.07
N LEU A 249 7.52 -37.80 1.05
CA LEU A 249 8.64 -38.69 0.69
C LEU A 249 9.73 -38.74 1.76
N ARG A 250 10.07 -37.61 2.41
CA ARG A 250 10.99 -37.57 3.55
C ARG A 250 10.44 -38.34 4.77
N GLU A 251 9.15 -38.23 5.04
CA GLU A 251 8.49 -38.97 6.12
C GLU A 251 8.51 -40.49 5.83
N GLU A 252 8.15 -40.90 4.62
CA GLU A 252 8.23 -42.31 4.17
C GLU A 252 9.68 -42.85 4.18
N GLU A 253 10.67 -42.05 3.81
CA GLU A 253 12.11 -42.37 3.92
C GLU A 253 12.50 -42.65 5.38
N THR A 254 12.13 -41.76 6.32
CA THR A 254 12.45 -41.94 7.74
C THR A 254 11.75 -43.17 8.34
N GLU A 255 10.47 -43.38 8.03
CA GLU A 255 9.73 -44.56 8.48
C GLU A 255 10.37 -45.87 7.99
N ILE A 256 10.84 -45.93 6.74
CA ILE A 256 11.47 -47.14 6.19
C ILE A 256 12.86 -47.36 6.78
N ASN A 257 13.66 -46.30 6.96
CA ASN A 257 14.97 -46.39 7.61
C ASN A 257 14.85 -46.84 9.08
N GLU A 258 13.85 -46.38 9.83
CA GLU A 258 13.59 -46.88 11.20
C GLU A 258 13.17 -48.36 11.21
N LYS A 259 12.33 -48.79 10.27
CA LYS A 259 11.92 -50.20 10.12
C LYS A 259 13.09 -51.11 9.77
N LEU A 260 13.98 -50.70 8.85
CA LEU A 260 15.21 -51.41 8.53
C LEU A 260 16.13 -51.52 9.76
N GLY A 261 16.36 -50.40 10.46
CA GLY A 261 17.19 -50.38 11.66
C GLY A 261 16.65 -51.27 12.79
N ALA A 262 15.32 -51.37 12.93
CA ALA A 262 14.69 -52.29 13.87
C ALA A 262 14.87 -53.77 13.48
N LEU A 263 14.84 -54.10 12.18
CA LEU A 263 15.10 -55.45 11.67
C LEU A 263 16.57 -55.85 11.84
N ASP A 264 17.51 -54.97 11.53
CA ASP A 264 18.95 -55.17 11.78
C ASP A 264 19.26 -55.41 13.26
N LEU A 265 18.62 -54.66 14.17
CA LEU A 265 18.75 -54.86 15.62
C LEU A 265 18.13 -56.18 16.10
N ALA A 266 16.99 -56.59 15.52
CA ALA A 266 16.37 -57.88 15.83
C ALA A 266 17.24 -59.07 15.37
N ASN A 267 17.82 -58.98 14.17
CA ASN A 267 18.73 -59.98 13.62
C ASN A 267 20.04 -60.09 14.44
N ASN A 268 20.64 -58.95 14.83
CA ASN A 268 21.85 -58.95 15.66
C ASN A 268 21.60 -59.37 17.13
N GLY A 269 20.36 -59.29 17.62
CA GLY A 269 19.99 -59.68 18.99
C GLY A 269 20.12 -61.17 19.32
N THR A 270 20.38 -62.04 18.33
CA THR A 270 20.47 -63.51 18.51
C THR A 270 21.89 -64.08 18.27
N SER A 271 22.91 -63.33 18.68
CA SER A 271 24.32 -63.69 18.53
C SER A 271 24.79 -64.85 19.45
N ASP A 272 24.38 -66.09 19.16
CA ASP A 272 24.98 -67.29 19.79
C ASP A 272 25.12 -68.51 18.85
N LYS A 273 25.73 -68.29 17.68
CA LYS A 273 26.66 -69.24 17.03
C LYS A 273 27.40 -68.65 15.82
N PRO A 274 28.70 -68.98 15.61
CA PRO A 274 29.45 -68.51 14.47
C PRO A 274 29.40 -69.45 13.24
N ALA A 275 29.41 -68.83 12.06
CA ALA A 275 29.99 -69.31 10.80
C ALA A 275 29.66 -70.74 10.28
N ALA A 276 28.69 -70.80 9.38
CA ALA A 276 28.75 -71.68 8.20
C ALA A 276 28.20 -70.89 6.99
N GLY A 277 28.83 -71.03 5.82
CA GLY A 277 28.51 -70.21 4.66
C GLY A 277 27.15 -70.53 4.02
N GLY A 278 26.22 -69.60 4.10
CA GLY A 278 25.01 -69.55 3.28
C GLY A 278 24.86 -68.15 2.69
N THR A 279 24.38 -68.05 1.44
CA THR A 279 23.99 -66.76 0.85
C THR A 279 22.89 -66.17 1.70
N GLY A 280 23.12 -64.99 2.28
CA GLY A 280 22.13 -64.29 3.10
C GLY A 280 20.91 -63.93 2.28
N THR A 281 19.88 -64.77 2.35
CA THR A 281 18.53 -64.36 2.01
C THR A 281 18.09 -63.41 3.11
N GLY A 282 18.18 -62.11 2.82
CA GLY A 282 17.38 -61.12 3.54
C GLY A 282 15.92 -61.59 3.56
N THR A 283 15.21 -61.28 4.62
CA THR A 283 13.77 -61.49 4.71
C THR A 283 13.06 -60.79 3.55
N ALA A 284 11.91 -61.31 3.12
CA ALA A 284 11.20 -60.72 2.00
C ALA A 284 10.85 -59.24 2.25
N ASP A 285 10.49 -58.89 3.50
CA ASP A 285 10.26 -57.53 3.93
C ASP A 285 11.49 -56.63 3.79
N GLU A 286 12.71 -57.08 4.13
CA GLU A 286 13.95 -56.29 3.93
C GLU A 286 14.20 -55.99 2.44
N GLY A 287 13.90 -56.95 1.56
CA GLY A 287 14.01 -56.79 0.11
C GLY A 287 13.00 -55.80 -0.46
N ASP A 288 11.73 -55.93 -0.09
CA ASP A 288 10.65 -55.07 -0.55
C ASP A 288 10.77 -53.63 0.01
N LEU A 289 11.20 -53.47 1.28
CA LEU A 289 11.50 -52.18 1.89
C LEU A 289 12.69 -51.47 1.22
N ALA A 290 13.77 -52.19 0.91
CA ALA A 290 14.92 -51.63 0.19
C ALA A 290 14.57 -51.24 -1.26
N GLY A 291 13.71 -52.03 -1.93
CA GLY A 291 13.13 -51.69 -3.22
C GLY A 291 12.33 -50.39 -3.16
N ARG A 292 11.42 -50.27 -2.17
CA ARG A 292 10.61 -49.07 -1.96
C ARG A 292 11.44 -47.83 -1.62
N LEU A 293 12.48 -47.98 -0.79
CA LEU A 293 13.42 -46.90 -0.48
C LEU A 293 14.15 -46.40 -1.74
N THR A 294 14.43 -47.29 -2.69
CA THR A 294 15.01 -46.93 -4.00
C THR A 294 14.03 -46.10 -4.84
N GLU A 295 12.74 -46.49 -4.92
CA GLU A 295 11.70 -45.68 -5.59
C GLU A 295 11.58 -44.27 -4.98
N ILE A 296 11.71 -44.15 -3.66
CA ILE A 296 11.63 -42.88 -2.93
C ILE A 296 12.83 -41.99 -3.28
N TYR A 297 14.06 -42.54 -3.25
CA TYR A 297 15.24 -41.79 -3.66
C TYR A 297 15.21 -41.37 -5.14
N GLU A 298 14.65 -42.18 -6.04
CA GLU A 298 14.45 -41.79 -7.44
C GLU A 298 13.47 -40.61 -7.57
N LYS A 299 12.30 -40.65 -6.91
CA LYS A 299 11.34 -39.53 -6.89
C LYS A 299 11.89 -38.27 -6.24
N MET A 300 12.61 -38.41 -5.12
CA MET A 300 13.29 -37.29 -4.46
C MET A 300 14.39 -36.70 -5.34
N ALA A 301 15.03 -37.49 -6.22
CA ALA A 301 15.96 -36.97 -7.22
C ALA A 301 15.25 -36.24 -8.37
N GLU A 302 14.08 -36.71 -8.82
CA GLU A 302 13.25 -36.04 -9.84
C GLU A 302 12.69 -34.69 -9.35
N ILE A 303 12.18 -34.63 -8.12
CA ILE A 303 11.75 -33.39 -7.44
C ILE A 303 12.96 -32.49 -7.07
N GLY A 304 14.17 -33.05 -7.11
CA GLY A 304 15.40 -32.34 -6.80
C GLY A 304 15.54 -32.01 -5.32
N GLY A 305 15.08 -32.88 -4.42
CA GLY A 305 15.07 -32.70 -2.97
C GLY A 305 16.42 -32.37 -2.34
N ALA A 306 17.53 -32.89 -2.90
CA ALA A 306 18.89 -32.53 -2.49
C ALA A 306 19.28 -31.06 -2.83
N SER A 307 18.53 -30.39 -3.70
CA SER A 307 18.66 -28.96 -4.02
C SER A 307 17.62 -28.08 -3.32
N ALA A 308 16.61 -28.66 -2.67
CA ALA A 308 15.45 -27.96 -2.14
C ALA A 308 15.84 -26.82 -1.19
N GLU A 309 16.70 -27.11 -0.21
CA GLU A 309 17.20 -26.16 0.78
C GLU A 309 18.06 -25.06 0.14
N ALA A 310 18.86 -25.38 -0.89
CA ALA A 310 19.61 -24.37 -1.64
C ALA A 310 18.69 -23.44 -2.44
N ARG A 311 17.65 -23.98 -3.10
CA ARG A 311 16.62 -23.19 -3.81
C ARG A 311 15.84 -22.28 -2.85
N ALA A 312 15.40 -22.83 -1.72
CA ALA A 312 14.70 -22.08 -0.68
C ALA A 312 15.57 -20.97 -0.07
N SER A 313 16.84 -21.26 0.24
CA SER A 313 17.81 -20.30 0.77
C SER A 313 18.08 -19.13 -0.19
N LYS A 314 18.15 -19.39 -1.50
CA LYS A 314 18.31 -18.36 -2.55
C LYS A 314 17.08 -17.45 -2.68
N ILE A 315 15.87 -18.03 -2.71
CA ILE A 315 14.62 -17.24 -2.73
C ILE A 315 14.48 -16.39 -1.47
N LEU A 316 14.83 -16.93 -0.30
CA LEU A 316 14.85 -16.16 0.95
C LEU A 316 15.92 -15.05 0.93
N HIS A 317 17.11 -15.30 0.38
CA HIS A 317 18.16 -14.28 0.25
C HIS A 317 17.70 -13.09 -0.62
N GLY A 318 17.12 -13.36 -1.79
CA GLY A 318 16.58 -12.33 -2.68
C GLY A 318 15.43 -11.51 -2.09
N LEU A 319 14.65 -12.12 -1.18
CA LEU A 319 13.62 -11.42 -0.38
C LEU A 319 14.19 -10.76 0.90
N GLY A 320 15.52 -10.67 1.05
CA GLY A 320 16.21 -9.93 2.10
C GLY A 320 16.49 -10.69 3.40
N PHE A 321 16.36 -12.02 3.43
CA PHE A 321 16.71 -12.81 4.62
C PHE A 321 18.20 -13.17 4.64
N SER A 322 18.95 -12.61 5.60
CA SER A 322 20.31 -13.05 5.91
C SER A 322 20.34 -14.53 6.35
N LYS A 323 21.51 -15.17 6.28
CA LYS A 323 21.66 -16.59 6.65
C LYS A 323 21.23 -16.89 8.10
N GLU A 324 21.43 -15.94 9.01
CA GLU A 324 20.98 -16.03 10.41
C GLU A 324 19.45 -15.91 10.53
N MET A 325 18.82 -15.12 9.67
CA MET A 325 17.36 -14.98 9.60
C MET A 325 16.71 -16.22 8.98
N GLN A 326 17.36 -16.86 8.01
CA GLN A 326 16.86 -18.11 7.40
C GLN A 326 16.78 -19.26 8.43
N ALA A 327 17.70 -19.31 9.39
CA ALA A 327 17.68 -20.25 10.52
C ALA A 327 16.77 -19.83 11.70
N ARG A 328 16.19 -18.61 11.68
CA ARG A 328 15.36 -18.10 12.78
C ARG A 328 13.92 -18.62 12.69
N SER A 329 13.36 -18.97 13.83
CA SER A 329 11.97 -19.43 14.00
C SER A 329 10.94 -18.42 13.46
N THR A 330 9.92 -18.89 12.73
CA THR A 330 8.94 -17.98 12.09
C THR A 330 8.06 -17.20 13.06
N ASN A 331 7.88 -17.71 14.28
CA ASN A 331 7.25 -16.98 15.39
C ASN A 331 7.93 -15.63 15.69
N LEU A 332 9.26 -15.56 15.62
CA LEU A 332 10.06 -14.39 15.99
C LEU A 332 10.12 -13.30 14.90
N PHE A 333 9.46 -13.51 13.76
CA PHE A 333 9.32 -12.51 12.70
C PHE A 333 8.04 -11.69 12.85
N SER A 334 8.13 -10.37 12.63
CA SER A 334 6.96 -9.49 12.50
C SER A 334 6.10 -9.85 11.28
N GLY A 335 4.85 -9.40 11.23
CA GLY A 335 3.90 -9.72 10.15
C GLY A 335 4.45 -9.49 8.73
N GLY A 336 5.14 -8.37 8.47
CA GLY A 336 5.75 -8.10 7.16
C GLY A 336 6.83 -9.12 6.77
N TRP A 337 7.66 -9.57 7.71
CA TRP A 337 8.62 -10.64 7.48
C TRP A 337 7.93 -11.99 7.26
N ARG A 338 6.87 -12.32 8.01
CA ARG A 338 6.05 -13.53 7.77
C ARG A 338 5.38 -13.52 6.39
N MET A 339 4.94 -12.35 5.91
CA MET A 339 4.44 -12.17 4.54
C MET A 339 5.54 -12.44 3.49
N ARG A 340 6.80 -12.03 3.73
CA ARG A 340 7.92 -12.43 2.86
C ARG A 340 8.16 -13.95 2.86
N ILE A 341 7.96 -14.65 3.98
CA ILE A 341 7.99 -16.13 4.01
C ILE A 341 6.81 -16.72 3.20
N SER A 342 5.61 -16.14 3.32
CA SER A 342 4.43 -16.50 2.50
C SER A 342 4.75 -16.44 1.00
N LEU A 343 5.36 -15.33 0.58
CA LEU A 343 5.82 -15.12 -0.80
C LEU A 343 6.90 -16.13 -1.19
N ALA A 344 7.93 -16.34 -0.34
CA ALA A 344 8.99 -17.31 -0.60
C ALA A 344 8.45 -18.75 -0.81
N ARG A 345 7.48 -19.17 0.02
CA ARG A 345 6.78 -20.46 -0.12
C ARG A 345 6.09 -20.58 -1.48
N ALA A 346 5.39 -19.54 -1.93
CA ALA A 346 4.69 -19.55 -3.22
C ALA A 346 5.64 -19.51 -4.43
N LEU A 347 6.74 -18.75 -4.35
CA LEU A 347 7.78 -18.73 -5.39
C LEU A 347 8.58 -20.04 -5.45
N TYR A 348 8.65 -20.79 -4.35
CA TYR A 348 9.29 -22.10 -4.24
C TYR A 348 8.40 -23.25 -4.79
N ILE A 349 7.10 -23.26 -4.46
CA ILE A 349 6.12 -24.23 -5.01
C ILE A 349 6.01 -24.12 -6.54
N GLN A 350 6.10 -22.90 -7.08
CA GLN A 350 5.88 -22.60 -8.50
C GLN A 350 4.52 -23.10 -9.04
N PRO A 351 3.38 -22.58 -8.57
CA PRO A 351 2.06 -23.03 -9.00
C PRO A 351 1.76 -22.68 -10.48
N THR A 352 0.87 -23.43 -11.13
CA THR A 352 0.40 -23.16 -12.51
C THR A 352 -0.34 -21.83 -12.61
N VAL A 353 -1.04 -21.42 -11.54
CA VAL A 353 -1.62 -20.08 -11.38
C VAL A 353 -1.19 -19.48 -10.04
N LEU A 354 -0.23 -18.55 -10.09
CA LEU A 354 0.17 -17.74 -8.94
C LEU A 354 -0.72 -16.49 -8.83
N LEU A 355 -1.32 -16.26 -7.66
CA LEU A 355 -2.08 -15.05 -7.33
C LEU A 355 -1.35 -14.24 -6.25
N LEU A 356 -1.04 -12.97 -6.54
CA LEU A 356 -0.37 -12.04 -5.62
C LEU A 356 -1.27 -10.81 -5.38
N ASP A 357 -1.49 -10.45 -4.11
CA ASP A 357 -2.31 -9.29 -3.71
C ASP A 357 -1.47 -8.20 -3.01
N GLU A 358 -1.11 -7.15 -3.77
CA GLU A 358 -0.25 -6.03 -3.36
C GLU A 358 1.10 -6.47 -2.75
N PRO A 359 1.92 -7.29 -3.47
CA PRO A 359 3.12 -7.93 -2.90
C PRO A 359 4.24 -6.96 -2.52
N THR A 360 4.22 -5.71 -3.02
CA THR A 360 5.28 -4.71 -2.84
C THR A 360 5.24 -4.01 -1.48
N ASN A 361 4.07 -3.83 -0.86
CA ASN A 361 3.82 -2.98 0.33
C ASN A 361 4.62 -3.34 1.61
N HIS A 362 5.29 -4.50 1.64
CA HIS A 362 6.11 -4.99 2.77
C HIS A 362 7.54 -5.38 2.35
N LEU A 363 7.92 -5.06 1.11
CA LEU A 363 9.26 -5.23 0.57
C LEU A 363 10.05 -3.91 0.70
N ASP A 364 11.37 -4.03 0.74
CA ASP A 364 12.28 -2.90 0.54
C ASP A 364 12.65 -2.81 -0.94
N LEU A 365 13.23 -1.69 -1.36
CA LEU A 365 13.54 -1.44 -2.78
C LEU A 365 14.35 -2.59 -3.43
N ARG A 366 15.35 -3.16 -2.73
CA ARG A 366 16.10 -4.32 -3.24
C ARG A 366 15.20 -5.54 -3.44
N ALA A 367 14.36 -5.89 -2.45
CA ALA A 367 13.45 -7.02 -2.57
C ALA A 367 12.32 -6.81 -3.60
N VAL A 368 11.87 -5.57 -3.85
CA VAL A 368 10.94 -5.24 -4.95
C VAL A 368 11.60 -5.49 -6.30
N LEU A 369 12.79 -4.92 -6.53
CA LEU A 369 13.54 -5.08 -7.79
C LEU A 369 13.92 -6.55 -8.05
N TRP A 370 14.28 -7.29 -7.00
CA TRP A 370 14.55 -8.73 -7.11
C TRP A 370 13.29 -9.52 -7.49
N LEU A 371 12.15 -9.21 -6.86
CA LEU A 371 10.88 -9.83 -7.20
C LEU A 371 10.44 -9.49 -8.64
N GLU A 372 10.71 -8.27 -9.11
CA GLU A 372 10.38 -7.82 -10.47
C GLU A 372 11.13 -8.62 -11.54
N GLU A 373 12.45 -8.77 -11.38
CA GLU A 373 13.28 -9.56 -12.30
C GLU A 373 12.93 -11.06 -12.22
N TYR A 374 12.73 -11.61 -11.02
CA TYR A 374 12.32 -13.01 -10.83
C TYR A 374 10.94 -13.30 -11.45
N LEU A 375 9.95 -12.41 -11.30
CA LEU A 375 8.62 -12.56 -11.90
C LEU A 375 8.60 -12.26 -13.42
N THR A 376 9.54 -11.45 -13.92
CA THR A 376 9.72 -11.24 -15.36
C THR A 376 10.20 -12.52 -16.06
N ARG A 377 11.04 -13.31 -15.37
CA ARG A 377 11.49 -14.66 -15.78
C ARG A 377 10.41 -15.76 -15.61
N TRP A 378 9.26 -15.46 -15.00
CA TRP A 378 8.19 -16.43 -14.73
C TRP A 378 7.48 -16.92 -16.00
N LYS A 379 7.37 -18.26 -16.12
CA LYS A 379 6.84 -18.98 -17.30
C LYS A 379 5.45 -19.57 -17.09
N LYS A 380 4.99 -19.70 -15.84
CA LYS A 380 3.64 -20.16 -15.48
C LYS A 380 2.66 -18.97 -15.47
N THR A 381 1.38 -19.21 -15.18
CA THR A 381 0.38 -18.13 -15.16
C THR A 381 0.54 -17.29 -13.90
N LEU A 382 0.45 -15.97 -14.04
CA LEU A 382 0.52 -15.02 -12.92
C LEU A 382 -0.67 -14.07 -12.99
N ILE A 383 -1.29 -13.79 -11.85
CA ILE A 383 -2.19 -12.65 -11.68
C ILE A 383 -1.69 -11.85 -10.49
N VAL A 384 -1.33 -10.59 -10.74
CA VAL A 384 -0.83 -9.69 -9.71
C VAL A 384 -1.70 -8.45 -9.60
N VAL A 385 -2.13 -8.17 -8.39
CA VAL A 385 -2.68 -6.89 -7.97
C VAL A 385 -1.52 -6.06 -7.41
N SER A 386 -1.35 -4.84 -7.89
CA SER A 386 -0.37 -3.87 -7.36
C SER A 386 -0.82 -2.44 -7.67
N HIS A 387 -0.35 -1.47 -6.89
CA HIS A 387 -0.41 -0.04 -7.18
C HIS A 387 0.90 0.56 -7.71
N ASP A 388 1.95 -0.24 -7.86
CA ASP A 388 3.21 0.18 -8.51
C ASP A 388 3.06 0.16 -10.05
N ARG A 389 3.48 1.23 -10.72
CA ARG A 389 3.42 1.35 -12.20
C ARG A 389 4.50 0.55 -12.90
N ASP A 390 5.72 0.59 -12.39
CA ASP A 390 6.91 0.15 -13.09
C ASP A 390 7.03 -1.37 -12.95
N PHE A 391 6.81 -1.89 -11.74
CA PHE A 391 6.63 -3.31 -11.45
C PHE A 391 5.55 -3.97 -12.34
N LEU A 392 4.39 -3.31 -12.50
CA LEU A 392 3.34 -3.77 -13.44
C LEU A 392 3.79 -3.66 -14.90
N ASN A 393 4.56 -2.63 -15.27
CA ASN A 393 4.99 -2.37 -16.63
C ASN A 393 6.05 -3.37 -17.13
N SER A 394 6.92 -3.87 -16.26
CA SER A 394 7.92 -4.91 -16.59
C SER A 394 7.31 -6.31 -16.63
N ILE A 395 6.51 -6.67 -15.62
CA ILE A 395 6.02 -8.05 -15.45
C ILE A 395 4.87 -8.38 -16.40
N THR A 396 3.92 -7.47 -16.63
CA THR A 396 2.61 -7.85 -17.21
C THR A 396 2.60 -7.95 -18.74
N THR A 397 1.88 -8.95 -19.25
CA THR A 397 1.59 -9.14 -20.69
C THR A 397 0.23 -8.60 -21.10
N ASP A 398 -0.70 -8.54 -20.15
CA ASP A 398 -2.08 -8.12 -20.30
C ASP A 398 -2.55 -7.42 -19.01
N ILE A 399 -3.37 -6.38 -19.13
CA ILE A 399 -3.96 -5.66 -17.99
C ILE A 399 -5.47 -5.94 -17.92
N ILE A 400 -5.94 -6.29 -16.73
CA ILE A 400 -7.37 -6.40 -16.38
C ILE A 400 -7.72 -5.15 -15.56
N HIS A 401 -8.37 -4.16 -16.18
CA HIS A 401 -8.86 -2.98 -15.46
C HIS A 401 -10.27 -3.23 -14.92
N LEU A 402 -10.43 -3.15 -13.60
CA LEU A 402 -11.71 -3.15 -12.90
C LEU A 402 -12.33 -1.74 -12.90
N HIS A 403 -13.26 -1.48 -13.83
CA HIS A 403 -13.95 -0.19 -14.01
C HIS A 403 -15.46 -0.40 -14.25
N ASP A 404 -16.32 0.55 -13.83
CA ASP A 404 -17.79 0.47 -13.97
C ASP A 404 -18.41 -0.88 -13.52
N GLU A 405 -17.89 -1.48 -12.44
CA GLU A 405 -18.30 -2.81 -11.94
C GLU A 405 -18.10 -3.92 -13.00
N ARG A 406 -17.08 -3.77 -13.85
CA ARG A 406 -16.72 -4.71 -14.91
C ARG A 406 -15.21 -4.92 -15.05
N LEU A 407 -14.85 -6.07 -15.62
CA LEU A 407 -13.48 -6.40 -16.01
C LEU A 407 -13.25 -6.05 -17.47
N HIS A 408 -12.27 -5.18 -17.74
CA HIS A 408 -11.87 -4.78 -19.09
C HIS A 408 -10.43 -5.22 -19.38
N TYR A 409 -10.27 -6.06 -20.40
CA TYR A 409 -8.97 -6.58 -20.83
C TYR A 409 -8.31 -5.64 -21.83
N TYR A 410 -7.01 -5.42 -21.65
CA TYR A 410 -6.11 -4.70 -22.54
C TYR A 410 -4.87 -5.57 -22.72
N ARG A 411 -4.39 -5.74 -23.95
CA ARG A 411 -3.19 -6.53 -24.26
C ARG A 411 -2.00 -5.60 -24.41
N GLY A 412 -0.89 -5.91 -23.74
CA GLY A 412 0.25 -5.01 -23.59
C GLY A 412 0.57 -4.77 -22.11
N ASN A 413 1.68 -4.06 -21.89
CA ASN A 413 2.12 -3.65 -20.55
C ASN A 413 1.31 -2.47 -20.01
N PHE A 414 1.60 -2.06 -18.77
CA PHE A 414 0.88 -0.98 -18.09
C PHE A 414 0.92 0.36 -18.86
N ALA A 415 2.06 0.75 -19.46
CA ALA A 415 2.14 1.98 -20.25
C ALA A 415 1.24 1.95 -21.51
N GLN A 416 1.17 0.82 -22.21
CA GLN A 416 0.27 0.64 -23.36
C GLN A 416 -1.20 0.63 -22.93
N PHE A 417 -1.51 0.07 -21.76
CA PHE A 417 -2.83 0.18 -21.14
C PHE A 417 -3.20 1.64 -20.83
N GLU A 418 -2.31 2.43 -20.23
CA GLU A 418 -2.59 3.83 -19.89
C GLU A 418 -2.86 4.66 -21.15
N GLU A 419 -2.12 4.48 -22.24
CA GLU A 419 -2.41 5.17 -23.50
C GLU A 419 -3.76 4.75 -24.09
N MET A 420 -4.08 3.46 -24.12
CA MET A 420 -5.39 2.97 -24.59
C MET A 420 -6.56 3.44 -23.70
N TYR A 421 -6.33 3.56 -22.39
CA TYR A 421 -7.28 4.10 -21.42
C TYR A 421 -7.51 5.60 -21.67
N GLU A 422 -6.43 6.38 -21.79
CA GLU A 422 -6.44 7.79 -22.17
C GLU A 422 -7.22 8.04 -23.47
N GLN A 423 -6.92 7.28 -24.53
CA GLN A 423 -7.63 7.36 -25.80
C GLN A 423 -9.13 7.10 -25.62
N ARG A 424 -9.52 6.01 -24.95
CA ARG A 424 -10.92 5.65 -24.67
C ARG A 424 -11.64 6.72 -23.84
N ARG A 425 -11.00 7.23 -22.79
CA ARG A 425 -11.49 8.33 -21.94
C ARG A 425 -11.75 9.59 -22.76
N ARG A 426 -10.79 9.99 -23.60
CA ARG A 426 -10.90 11.15 -24.50
C ARG A 426 -12.03 10.96 -25.52
N GLU A 427 -12.27 9.75 -26.02
CA GLU A 427 -13.39 9.47 -26.94
C GLU A 427 -14.76 9.53 -26.26
N VAL A 428 -14.94 8.86 -25.12
CA VAL A 428 -16.23 8.87 -24.38
C VAL A 428 -16.57 10.28 -23.93
N ASN A 429 -15.61 11.06 -23.43
CA ASN A 429 -15.84 12.47 -23.08
C ASN A 429 -16.20 13.34 -24.30
N LYS A 430 -15.64 13.08 -25.50
CA LYS A 430 -16.07 13.73 -26.75
C LYS A 430 -17.48 13.30 -27.20
N GLU A 431 -17.89 12.04 -26.99
CA GLU A 431 -19.27 11.60 -27.24
C GLU A 431 -20.25 12.23 -26.24
N PHE A 432 -19.89 12.29 -24.96
CA PHE A 432 -20.67 12.94 -23.90
C PHE A 432 -20.84 14.43 -24.15
N GLU A 433 -19.78 15.16 -24.50
CA GLU A 433 -19.85 16.60 -24.73
C GLU A 433 -20.76 16.93 -25.94
N LYS A 434 -20.70 16.10 -27.00
CA LYS A 434 -21.64 16.18 -28.14
C LYS A 434 -23.09 15.94 -27.71
N TYR A 435 -23.35 14.90 -26.92
CA TYR A 435 -24.68 14.60 -26.37
C TYR A 435 -25.18 15.73 -25.46
N GLN A 436 -24.33 16.26 -24.59
CA GLN A 436 -24.66 17.37 -23.68
C GLN A 436 -24.96 18.67 -24.45
N LYS A 437 -24.20 18.97 -25.52
CA LYS A 437 -24.48 20.09 -26.45
C LYS A 437 -25.83 19.91 -27.15
N GLN A 438 -26.14 18.72 -27.66
CA GLN A 438 -27.45 18.40 -28.27
C GLN A 438 -28.60 18.52 -27.27
N MET A 439 -28.46 18.01 -26.05
CA MET A 439 -29.45 18.12 -24.99
C MET A 439 -29.64 19.57 -24.51
N LYS A 440 -28.57 20.36 -24.40
CA LYS A 440 -28.65 21.81 -24.11
C LYS A 440 -29.38 22.56 -25.23
N ALA A 441 -29.14 22.24 -26.50
CA ALA A 441 -29.85 22.82 -27.64
C ALA A 441 -31.35 22.44 -27.66
N ALA A 442 -31.67 21.14 -27.49
CA ALA A 442 -33.05 20.67 -27.44
C ALA A 442 -33.85 21.27 -26.27
N ARG A 443 -33.24 21.41 -25.09
CA ARG A 443 -33.85 22.11 -23.95
C ARG A 443 -34.05 23.60 -24.22
N LYS A 444 -33.09 24.28 -24.87
CA LYS A 444 -33.25 25.68 -25.31
C LYS A 444 -34.35 25.87 -26.36
N SER A 445 -34.70 24.84 -27.15
CA SER A 445 -35.80 24.92 -28.12
C SER A 445 -37.21 24.76 -27.50
N GLY A 446 -37.33 24.69 -26.17
CA GLY A 446 -38.62 24.62 -25.44
C GLY A 446 -39.41 23.32 -25.56
N SER A 447 -39.26 22.59 -26.67
CA SER A 447 -39.98 21.33 -26.89
C SER A 447 -39.39 20.16 -26.09
N LYS A 448 -40.10 19.77 -25.02
CA LYS A 448 -39.79 18.59 -24.20
C LYS A 448 -39.64 17.31 -25.06
N ALA A 449 -40.53 17.15 -26.04
CA ALA A 449 -40.50 16.04 -27.00
C ALA A 449 -39.23 15.99 -27.87
N ASN A 450 -38.52 17.11 -28.10
CA ASN A 450 -37.24 17.09 -28.80
C ASN A 450 -36.10 16.61 -27.89
N ALA A 451 -36.12 16.94 -26.60
CA ALA A 451 -35.17 16.38 -25.63
C ALA A 451 -35.41 14.86 -25.47
N ASP A 452 -36.66 14.42 -25.38
CA ASP A 452 -37.02 13.00 -25.27
C ASP A 452 -36.63 12.20 -26.53
N LYS A 453 -36.67 12.81 -27.72
CA LYS A 453 -36.15 12.22 -28.97
C LYS A 453 -34.63 12.05 -28.94
N VAL A 454 -33.88 13.06 -28.48
CA VAL A 454 -32.41 12.99 -28.37
C VAL A 454 -31.98 11.93 -27.35
N ASP A 455 -32.63 11.86 -26.19
CA ASP A 455 -32.39 10.84 -25.18
C ASP A 455 -32.70 9.42 -25.68
N LYS A 456 -33.87 9.21 -26.32
CA LYS A 456 -34.22 7.91 -26.93
C LYS A 456 -33.26 7.50 -28.04
N ALA A 457 -32.85 8.42 -28.91
CA ALA A 457 -31.87 8.15 -29.96
C ALA A 457 -30.50 7.78 -29.39
N ALA A 458 -30.04 8.48 -28.35
CA ALA A 458 -28.79 8.18 -27.66
C ALA A 458 -28.81 6.80 -26.99
N LYS A 459 -29.90 6.45 -26.30
CA LYS A 459 -30.11 5.12 -25.68
C LYS A 459 -30.15 4.00 -26.71
N HIS A 460 -30.83 4.19 -27.84
CA HIS A 460 -30.84 3.22 -28.93
C HIS A 460 -29.45 3.05 -29.55
N LYS A 461 -28.69 4.15 -29.71
CA LYS A 461 -27.33 4.10 -30.23
C LYS A 461 -26.37 3.39 -29.28
N ALA A 462 -26.47 3.60 -27.97
CA ALA A 462 -25.72 2.86 -26.95
C ALA A 462 -25.98 1.35 -27.04
N LYS A 463 -27.25 0.92 -26.95
CA LYS A 463 -27.64 -0.50 -27.10
C LYS A 463 -27.24 -1.15 -28.43
N THR A 464 -26.97 -0.34 -29.47
CA THR A 464 -26.46 -0.81 -30.77
C THR A 464 -24.92 -0.87 -30.82
N LYS A 465 -24.22 -0.02 -30.04
CA LYS A 465 -22.75 -0.01 -29.90
C LYS A 465 -22.31 -1.20 -29.03
N ASP A 466 -23.02 -1.48 -27.94
CA ASP A 466 -22.78 -2.65 -27.07
C ASP A 466 -22.85 -3.96 -27.88
N LYS A 467 -23.92 -4.15 -28.67
CA LYS A 467 -24.09 -5.31 -29.58
C LYS A 467 -23.09 -5.39 -30.76
N ARG A 468 -22.16 -4.44 -30.88
CA ARG A 468 -21.08 -4.42 -31.89
C ARG A 468 -19.68 -4.31 -31.30
N GLY A 469 -19.54 -4.14 -29.98
CA GLY A 469 -18.25 -4.05 -29.29
C GLY A 469 -17.52 -5.39 -29.16
N GLY A 470 -18.22 -6.51 -29.22
CA GLY A 470 -17.66 -7.87 -29.17
C GLY A 470 -16.89 -8.32 -30.43
N GLY A 471 -16.23 -7.40 -31.14
CA GLY A 471 -15.47 -7.67 -32.36
C GLY A 471 -14.03 -8.11 -32.09
N GLY A 472 -13.84 -9.22 -31.38
CA GLY A 472 -12.53 -9.60 -30.79
C GLY A 472 -12.22 -11.09 -30.76
N VAL A 473 -12.47 -11.81 -31.87
CA VAL A 473 -12.19 -13.25 -32.08
C VAL A 473 -12.98 -14.21 -31.17
N GLY A 474 -14.00 -14.86 -31.75
CA GLY A 474 -14.60 -16.10 -31.19
C GLY A 474 -15.57 -15.91 -30.02
N ALA A 475 -16.74 -15.33 -30.25
CA ALA A 475 -17.87 -15.35 -29.32
C ALA A 475 -19.20 -15.43 -30.08
N ASP A 476 -20.08 -16.35 -29.69
CA ASP A 476 -21.29 -16.68 -30.46
C ASP A 476 -22.57 -15.95 -29.99
N LYS A 477 -23.65 -16.11 -30.77
CA LYS A 477 -24.83 -15.22 -30.80
C LYS A 477 -25.83 -15.39 -29.63
N TYR A 478 -25.53 -14.93 -28.42
CA TYR A 478 -26.53 -14.93 -27.33
C TYR A 478 -26.95 -13.53 -26.82
N ASN A 479 -28.06 -13.51 -26.06
CA ASN A 479 -28.95 -12.36 -25.89
C ASN A 479 -29.10 -11.93 -24.42
N ASN A 480 -29.84 -10.84 -24.23
CA ASN A 480 -30.22 -10.19 -22.97
C ASN A 480 -29.06 -9.39 -22.35
N ALA A 481 -29.18 -8.13 -21.91
CA ALA A 481 -30.24 -7.33 -21.28
C ALA A 481 -30.01 -7.17 -19.77
N ASP A 482 -30.32 -5.96 -19.28
CA ASP A 482 -30.29 -5.54 -17.88
C ASP A 482 -28.93 -5.63 -17.15
N GLY A 483 -27.99 -4.84 -17.68
CA GLY A 483 -27.05 -4.06 -16.84
C GLY A 483 -27.51 -2.58 -16.76
N PRO A 484 -26.67 -1.62 -16.32
CA PRO A 484 -27.11 -0.25 -15.96
C PRO A 484 -27.39 0.68 -17.17
N SER A 485 -27.58 0.10 -18.36
CA SER A 485 -27.74 0.73 -19.68
C SER A 485 -29.14 1.35 -19.91
N GLY A 486 -29.65 2.06 -18.89
CA GLY A 486 -30.91 2.82 -18.93
C GLY A 486 -30.75 4.30 -19.26
N GLY A 487 -29.52 4.82 -19.36
CA GLY A 487 -29.18 6.21 -19.64
C GLY A 487 -28.64 6.46 -21.06
N GLY A 488 -28.60 7.73 -21.48
CA GLY A 488 -27.70 8.15 -22.57
C GLY A 488 -26.23 8.14 -22.13
N PRO A 489 -25.29 8.58 -22.99
CA PRO A 489 -23.87 8.70 -22.64
C PRO A 489 -23.68 9.42 -21.31
N ARG A 490 -22.80 8.88 -20.46
CA ARG A 490 -22.32 9.52 -19.23
C ARG A 490 -20.94 10.15 -19.50
N GLN A 491 -20.54 11.10 -18.65
CA GLN A 491 -19.17 11.59 -18.63
C GLN A 491 -18.25 10.48 -18.11
N TRP A 492 -17.05 10.35 -18.66
CA TRP A 492 -16.02 9.55 -18.02
C TRP A 492 -15.54 10.30 -16.77
N ALA A 493 -15.75 9.69 -15.61
CA ALA A 493 -15.58 10.32 -14.31
C ALA A 493 -14.56 9.55 -13.45
N ASP A 494 -13.28 9.75 -13.77
CA ASP A 494 -12.21 9.43 -12.83
C ASP A 494 -12.40 10.29 -11.56
N TYR A 495 -11.96 9.78 -10.40
CA TYR A 495 -11.93 10.58 -9.17
C TYR A 495 -10.62 11.37 -9.16
N THR A 496 -10.69 12.68 -9.38
CA THR A 496 -9.49 13.53 -9.29
C THR A 496 -9.11 13.73 -7.82
N VAL A 497 -8.02 13.10 -7.38
CA VAL A 497 -7.33 13.44 -6.12
C VAL A 497 -6.39 14.60 -6.40
N THR A 498 -6.25 15.52 -5.45
CA THR A 498 -5.21 16.57 -5.51
C THR A 498 -4.75 16.86 -4.09
N PHE A 499 -3.49 16.53 -3.79
CA PHE A 499 -2.88 16.93 -2.53
C PHE A 499 -2.32 18.35 -2.69
N GLU A 500 -2.31 19.10 -1.59
CA GLU A 500 -1.95 20.52 -1.58
C GLU A 500 -1.33 20.82 -0.22
N PHE A 501 0.00 20.81 -0.16
CA PHE A 501 0.75 21.21 1.03
C PHE A 501 1.00 22.73 0.97
N PRO A 502 0.59 23.50 1.99
CA PRO A 502 0.78 24.94 1.96
C PRO A 502 2.26 25.32 2.12
N GLU A 503 2.68 26.36 1.40
CA GLU A 503 4.02 26.94 1.47
C GLU A 503 4.42 27.25 2.93
N PRO A 504 5.58 26.73 3.40
CA PRO A 504 6.04 26.99 4.76
C PRO A 504 6.62 28.39 4.93
N THR A 505 6.47 28.94 6.14
CA THR A 505 7.17 30.17 6.54
C THR A 505 8.68 29.94 6.59
N GLU A 506 9.48 30.67 5.81
CA GLU A 506 10.95 30.59 5.84
C GLU A 506 11.51 30.61 7.27
N LEU A 507 12.46 29.70 7.54
CA LEU A 507 13.22 29.63 8.78
C LEU A 507 14.72 29.60 8.46
N PRO A 508 15.58 30.28 9.23
CA PRO A 508 17.02 30.23 9.02
C PRO A 508 17.58 28.86 9.43
N PRO A 509 18.59 28.34 8.70
CA PRO A 509 19.27 27.08 9.05
C PRO A 509 20.18 27.25 10.29
N PRO A 510 20.55 26.14 10.97
CA PRO A 510 20.10 24.78 10.74
C PRO A 510 18.69 24.53 11.29
N LEU A 511 17.83 23.82 10.57
CA LEU A 511 16.50 23.45 11.09
C LEU A 511 16.56 22.28 12.07
N LEU A 512 17.26 21.22 11.68
CA LEU A 512 17.27 19.91 12.31
C LEU A 512 18.65 19.27 12.04
N GLN A 513 19.37 18.90 13.11
CA GLN A 513 20.71 18.34 13.00
C GLN A 513 20.92 17.23 14.06
N LEU A 514 21.61 16.16 13.67
CA LEU A 514 22.23 15.18 14.56
C LEU A 514 23.76 15.36 14.45
N ILE A 515 24.46 15.42 15.57
CA ILE A 515 25.91 15.63 15.64
C ILE A 515 26.51 14.52 16.50
N ASP A 516 27.47 13.77 15.93
CA ASP A 516 28.16 12.63 16.54
C ASP A 516 27.21 11.67 17.28
N ALA A 517 25.98 11.49 16.77
CA ALA A 517 24.93 10.83 17.52
C ALA A 517 24.93 9.31 17.35
N ASP A 518 24.94 8.58 18.46
CA ASP A 518 24.69 7.14 18.50
C ASP A 518 23.29 6.89 19.08
N PHE A 519 22.63 5.82 18.65
CA PHE A 519 21.38 5.35 19.27
C PHE A 519 21.33 3.83 19.37
N LYS A 520 21.00 3.32 20.56
CA LYS A 520 20.60 1.93 20.80
C LYS A 520 19.24 1.87 21.51
N TYR A 521 18.46 0.83 21.20
CA TYR A 521 17.27 0.51 22.00
C TYR A 521 17.68 -0.13 23.34
N PRO A 522 17.01 0.19 24.46
CA PRO A 522 17.21 -0.50 25.73
C PRO A 522 17.01 -2.02 25.57
N ASN A 523 17.94 -2.80 26.12
CA ASN A 523 17.99 -4.27 26.05
C ASN A 523 18.24 -4.89 24.65
N ARG A 524 18.55 -4.09 23.61
CA ARG A 524 18.73 -4.57 22.23
C ARG A 524 20.16 -4.32 21.72
N ASP A 525 21.10 -5.13 22.20
CA ASP A 525 22.53 -4.91 21.95
C ASP A 525 23.01 -5.24 20.53
N ASP A 526 22.25 -6.06 19.80
CA ASP A 526 22.43 -6.44 18.40
C ASP A 526 22.29 -5.26 17.44
N PHE A 527 21.48 -4.26 17.80
CA PHE A 527 21.17 -3.10 16.97
C PHE A 527 21.75 -1.82 17.54
N GLY A 528 22.20 -0.93 16.65
CA GLY A 528 22.50 0.44 17.01
C GLY A 528 22.93 1.27 15.80
N LEU A 529 22.34 2.44 15.65
CA LEU A 529 22.82 3.47 14.73
C LEU A 529 24.01 4.19 15.37
N LYS A 530 25.07 4.46 14.60
CA LYS A 530 26.32 5.04 15.10
C LYS A 530 26.80 6.20 14.25
N ASN A 531 27.50 7.15 14.88
CA ASN A 531 28.18 8.27 14.20
C ASN A 531 27.25 9.08 13.26
N LEU A 532 25.99 9.28 13.67
CA LEU A 532 25.01 10.03 12.89
C LEU A 532 25.37 11.52 12.89
N ASN A 533 25.96 11.97 11.79
CA ASN A 533 26.30 13.37 11.51
C ASN A 533 25.45 13.85 10.33
N ILE A 534 24.24 14.33 10.62
CA ILE A 534 23.17 14.57 9.65
C ILE A 534 22.62 15.99 9.82
N GLY A 535 22.43 16.72 8.72
CA GLY A 535 21.74 18.01 8.69
C GLY A 535 20.54 17.97 7.75
N VAL A 536 19.49 18.72 8.07
CA VAL A 536 18.30 18.90 7.22
C VAL A 536 17.84 20.35 7.29
N ASP A 537 17.63 20.97 6.13
CA ASP A 537 17.27 22.38 6.00
C ASP A 537 16.03 22.59 5.10
N MET A 538 15.67 23.86 4.86
CA MET A 538 14.57 24.21 3.95
C MET A 538 14.92 23.76 2.53
N GLY A 539 14.03 23.01 1.88
CA GLY A 539 14.18 22.60 0.48
C GLY A 539 14.96 21.29 0.25
N SER A 540 15.63 20.72 1.26
CA SER A 540 16.29 19.41 1.16
C SER A 540 15.34 18.32 0.64
N ARG A 541 15.84 17.40 -0.18
CA ARG A 541 15.10 16.26 -0.75
C ARG A 541 15.82 14.96 -0.42
N ILE A 542 15.48 14.35 0.71
CA ILE A 542 16.22 13.21 1.25
C ILE A 542 15.43 11.91 1.06
N ALA A 543 15.98 10.98 0.28
CA ALA A 543 15.46 9.61 0.14
C ALA A 543 16.27 8.66 1.04
N ILE A 544 15.61 8.05 2.01
CA ILE A 544 16.21 7.07 2.93
C ILE A 544 15.94 5.65 2.41
N VAL A 545 17.00 4.99 1.94
CA VAL A 545 16.99 3.65 1.34
C VAL A 545 17.77 2.65 2.20
N GLY A 546 17.68 1.36 1.86
CA GLY A 546 18.32 0.25 2.58
C GLY A 546 17.32 -0.85 2.98
N PRO A 547 17.79 -2.00 3.49
CA PRO A 547 16.95 -3.16 3.80
C PRO A 547 15.98 -2.90 4.96
N ASN A 548 14.95 -3.74 5.11
CA ASN A 548 14.04 -3.65 6.25
C ASN A 548 14.70 -4.15 7.55
N GLY A 549 14.37 -3.51 8.67
CA GLY A 549 15.05 -3.73 9.96
C GLY A 549 16.36 -2.95 10.14
N ALA A 550 16.94 -2.34 9.11
CA ALA A 550 18.21 -1.61 9.20
C ALA A 550 18.18 -0.31 10.03
N GLY A 551 16.99 0.15 10.43
CA GLY A 551 16.81 1.33 11.29
C GLY A 551 16.20 2.55 10.63
N LYS A 552 15.70 2.48 9.38
CA LYS A 552 15.09 3.61 8.65
C LYS A 552 14.05 4.38 9.48
N THR A 553 13.04 3.70 10.04
CA THR A 553 12.04 4.29 10.95
C THR A 553 12.65 4.81 12.25
N THR A 554 13.66 4.13 12.81
CA THR A 554 14.38 4.58 14.03
C THR A 554 15.10 5.90 13.79
N LEU A 555 15.78 6.04 12.64
CA LEU A 555 16.39 7.28 12.19
C LEU A 555 15.33 8.38 12.01
N MET A 556 14.18 8.08 11.40
CA MET A 556 13.11 9.06 11.25
C MET A 556 12.48 9.49 12.59
N ASN A 557 12.44 8.60 13.58
CA ASN A 557 11.98 8.89 14.95
C ASN A 557 13.00 9.75 15.73
N LEU A 558 14.30 9.50 15.56
CA LEU A 558 15.37 10.37 16.05
C LEU A 558 15.26 11.77 15.43
N LEU A 559 15.16 11.87 14.11
CA LEU A 559 14.99 13.15 13.40
C LEU A 559 13.71 13.89 13.83
N ALA A 560 12.60 13.16 14.05
CA ALA A 560 11.37 13.74 14.61
C ALA A 560 11.56 14.29 16.03
N GLY A 561 12.47 13.72 16.83
CA GLY A 561 12.64 14.00 18.27
C GLY A 561 11.68 13.18 19.15
N ASP A 562 11.24 12.01 18.66
CA ASP A 562 10.46 11.04 19.42
C ASP A 562 11.37 10.07 20.22
N LEU A 563 12.65 9.98 19.85
CA LEU A 563 13.70 9.23 20.53
C LEU A 563 14.86 10.18 20.84
N GLU A 564 15.40 10.11 22.06
CA GLU A 564 16.64 10.81 22.41
C GLU A 564 17.87 9.95 22.00
N PRO A 565 18.93 10.54 21.45
CA PRO A 565 20.15 9.80 21.11
C PRO A 565 20.89 9.35 22.38
N THR A 566 21.55 8.19 22.33
CA THR A 566 22.30 7.60 23.45
C THR A 566 23.64 8.30 23.69
N ASN A 567 24.31 8.74 22.61
CA ASN A 567 25.48 9.62 22.62
C ASN A 567 25.26 10.77 21.62
N GLY A 568 26.07 11.83 21.69
CA GLY A 568 26.00 12.98 20.77
C GLY A 568 24.90 13.98 21.12
N GLU A 569 24.49 14.81 20.17
CA GLU A 569 23.41 15.79 20.37
C GLU A 569 22.45 15.89 19.18
N GLN A 570 21.16 16.10 19.49
CA GLN A 570 20.16 16.55 18.51
C GLN A 570 19.93 18.05 18.69
N ARG A 571 20.02 18.82 17.60
CA ARG A 571 19.64 20.23 17.54
C ARG A 571 18.40 20.41 16.67
N LYS A 572 17.44 21.19 17.14
CA LYS A 572 16.16 21.43 16.46
C LYS A 572 15.69 22.86 16.70
N SER A 573 15.35 23.59 15.64
CA SER A 573 14.88 24.96 15.73
C SER A 573 13.53 25.03 16.47
N HIS A 574 13.41 25.85 17.52
CA HIS A 574 12.20 25.94 18.35
C HIS A 574 10.92 26.36 17.61
N LYS A 575 11.03 26.87 16.37
CA LYS A 575 9.87 27.23 15.52
C LYS A 575 9.51 26.12 14.52
N LEU A 576 10.29 25.04 14.46
CA LEU A 576 10.14 23.98 13.48
C LEU A 576 8.90 23.12 13.75
N ARG A 577 7.84 23.38 12.99
CA ARG A 577 6.71 22.46 12.80
C ARG A 577 7.14 21.34 11.83
N VAL A 578 7.02 20.09 12.27
CA VAL A 578 7.33 18.87 11.49
C VAL A 578 6.02 18.13 11.17
N GLY A 579 5.84 17.71 9.93
CA GLY A 579 4.66 16.96 9.48
C GLY A 579 5.01 15.50 9.25
N ARG A 580 4.63 14.63 10.18
CA ARG A 580 4.98 13.20 10.16
C ARG A 580 3.84 12.34 9.62
N TYR A 581 4.14 11.50 8.63
CA TYR A 581 3.36 10.33 8.22
C TYR A 581 4.13 9.08 8.66
N ASN A 582 3.43 8.12 9.24
CA ASN A 582 3.98 6.82 9.65
C ASN A 582 2.89 5.76 9.45
N GLN A 583 3.27 4.60 8.92
CA GLN A 583 2.38 3.45 8.69
C GLN A 583 1.47 3.16 9.90
N HIS A 584 2.02 3.04 11.11
CA HIS A 584 1.27 2.75 12.34
C HIS A 584 0.28 3.86 12.74
N PHE A 585 0.50 5.11 12.31
CA PHE A 585 -0.42 6.22 12.60
C PHE A 585 -1.78 6.02 11.91
N VAL A 586 -1.81 5.32 10.78
CA VAL A 586 -3.03 4.97 10.04
C VAL A 586 -3.89 3.99 10.83
N ASP A 587 -3.31 3.11 11.65
CA ASP A 587 -4.07 2.15 12.46
C ASP A 587 -4.36 2.63 13.88
N ALA A 588 -3.47 3.43 14.46
CA ALA A 588 -3.76 4.20 15.68
C ALA A 588 -4.93 5.20 15.52
N LEU A 589 -5.34 5.51 14.28
CA LEU A 589 -6.54 6.28 13.94
C LEU A 589 -7.87 5.51 14.14
N SER A 590 -7.92 4.53 15.04
CA SER A 590 -9.06 3.64 15.30
C SER A 590 -10.26 4.28 16.03
N PHE A 591 -10.45 5.59 15.89
CA PHE A 591 -11.49 6.36 16.58
C PHE A 591 -12.92 6.06 16.11
N ASP A 592 -13.85 6.18 17.05
CA ASP A 592 -15.31 6.24 16.83
C ASP A 592 -15.79 7.58 16.28
N THR A 593 -15.02 8.66 16.51
CA THR A 593 -15.23 9.99 15.91
C THR A 593 -15.13 9.99 14.38
N SER A 594 -15.70 11.01 13.73
CA SER A 594 -15.61 11.21 12.28
C SER A 594 -14.35 12.03 11.86
N PRO A 595 -13.91 11.94 10.58
CA PRO A 595 -12.80 12.74 10.05
C PRO A 595 -12.91 14.25 10.29
N VAL A 596 -14.12 14.81 10.22
CA VAL A 596 -14.33 16.25 10.44
C VAL A 596 -14.11 16.62 11.91
N GLU A 597 -14.62 15.81 12.84
CA GLU A 597 -14.44 16.01 14.28
C GLU A 597 -12.97 15.82 14.68
N TYR A 598 -12.30 14.79 14.13
CA TYR A 598 -10.85 14.59 14.33
C TYR A 598 -10.03 15.82 13.91
N LEU A 599 -10.27 16.37 12.72
CA LEU A 599 -9.54 17.56 12.25
C LEU A 599 -9.87 18.81 13.07
N MET A 600 -11.13 19.00 13.49
CA MET A 600 -11.51 20.14 14.33
C MET A 600 -10.93 20.05 15.75
N ASN A 601 -10.88 18.84 16.33
CA ASN A 601 -10.29 18.61 17.65
C ASN A 601 -8.76 18.78 17.63
N LYS A 602 -8.11 18.38 16.52
CA LYS A 602 -6.65 18.52 16.33
C LYS A 602 -6.23 19.95 15.97
N PHE A 603 -7.10 20.71 15.31
CA PHE A 603 -6.85 22.10 14.90
C PHE A 603 -8.00 23.02 15.37
N PRO A 604 -8.10 23.32 16.68
CA PRO A 604 -9.18 24.13 17.27
C PRO A 604 -9.01 25.64 17.01
N THR A 605 -8.44 26.02 15.86
CA THR A 605 -8.06 27.40 15.52
C THR A 605 -9.29 28.28 15.27
N GLU A 606 -9.31 29.49 15.84
CA GLU A 606 -10.40 30.44 15.67
C GLU A 606 -10.64 30.77 14.18
N GLY A 607 -11.77 30.31 13.64
CA GLY A 607 -12.26 30.64 12.30
C GLY A 607 -12.50 29.44 11.37
N LEU A 608 -11.90 28.28 11.63
CA LEU A 608 -12.09 27.08 10.80
C LEU A 608 -13.43 26.39 11.07
N LYS A 609 -14.27 26.25 10.04
CA LYS A 609 -15.60 25.62 10.15
C LYS A 609 -15.57 24.13 9.78
N PRO A 610 -16.61 23.36 10.18
CA PRO A 610 -16.86 22.03 9.61
C PRO A 610 -16.94 22.04 8.07
N GLU A 611 -17.41 23.14 7.49
CA GLU A 611 -17.53 23.35 6.03
C GLU A 611 -16.14 23.36 5.36
N ASP A 612 -15.17 24.08 5.95
CA ASP A 612 -13.80 24.18 5.44
C ASP A 612 -13.04 22.86 5.57
N MET A 613 -13.26 22.13 6.68
CA MET A 613 -12.71 20.79 6.89
C MET A 613 -13.23 19.79 5.85
N ARG A 614 -14.51 19.87 5.49
CA ARG A 614 -15.09 19.05 4.41
C ARG A 614 -14.58 19.47 3.03
N ALA A 615 -14.31 20.75 2.81
CA ALA A 615 -13.66 21.22 1.58
C ALA A 615 -12.22 20.66 1.46
N LYS A 616 -11.41 20.71 2.53
CA LYS A 616 -10.08 20.09 2.56
C LYS A 616 -10.12 18.58 2.35
N LEU A 617 -10.93 17.85 3.13
CA LEU A 617 -11.11 16.40 2.95
C LEU A 617 -11.59 16.03 1.53
N GLY A 618 -12.38 16.90 0.89
CA GLY A 618 -12.79 16.77 -0.50
C GLY A 618 -11.64 16.90 -1.51
N LYS A 619 -10.73 17.88 -1.34
CA LYS A 619 -9.51 18.01 -2.19
C LYS A 619 -8.64 16.75 -2.10
N PHE A 620 -8.38 16.28 -0.88
CA PHE A 620 -7.63 15.05 -0.59
C PHE A 620 -8.38 13.75 -0.99
N GLY A 621 -9.47 13.83 -1.76
CA GLY A 621 -10.12 12.67 -2.38
C GLY A 621 -10.99 11.83 -1.45
N LEU A 622 -11.37 12.31 -0.27
CA LEU A 622 -12.36 11.64 0.58
C LEU A 622 -13.79 12.05 0.18
N SER A 623 -14.67 11.06 -0.04
CA SER A 623 -16.05 11.34 -0.49
C SER A 623 -16.90 11.97 0.62
N GLY A 624 -17.82 12.86 0.24
CA GLY A 624 -18.62 13.66 1.19
C GLY A 624 -19.49 12.86 2.17
N HIS A 625 -19.76 11.57 1.87
CA HIS A 625 -20.44 10.64 2.78
C HIS A 625 -19.50 10.10 3.88
N HIS A 626 -18.23 9.82 3.55
CA HIS A 626 -17.25 9.34 4.51
C HIS A 626 -16.80 10.42 5.50
N HIS A 627 -17.02 11.71 5.21
CA HIS A 627 -16.69 12.84 6.10
C HIS A 627 -17.39 12.75 7.48
N LEU A 628 -18.54 12.08 7.57
CA LEU A 628 -19.32 11.88 8.81
C LEU A 628 -19.36 10.41 9.26
N GLN A 629 -18.56 9.54 8.63
CA GLN A 629 -18.46 8.13 9.00
C GLN A 629 -17.36 7.97 10.05
N PRO A 630 -17.56 7.18 11.11
CA PRO A 630 -16.50 6.85 12.08
C PRO A 630 -15.21 6.37 11.39
N ILE A 631 -14.05 6.87 11.83
CA ILE A 631 -12.75 6.57 11.19
C ILE A 631 -12.44 5.07 11.26
N CYS A 632 -12.84 4.39 12.34
CA CYS A 632 -12.76 2.93 12.49
C CYS A 632 -13.50 2.13 11.39
N LYS A 633 -14.37 2.75 10.60
CA LYS A 633 -15.08 2.13 9.46
C LYS A 633 -14.54 2.55 8.09
N LEU A 634 -13.44 3.31 8.03
CA LEU A 634 -12.79 3.71 6.79
C LEU A 634 -11.69 2.71 6.41
N SER A 635 -11.49 2.50 5.11
CA SER A 635 -10.38 1.67 4.62
C SER A 635 -9.03 2.37 4.79
N GLY A 636 -7.91 1.63 4.80
CA GLY A 636 -6.56 2.18 5.00
C GLY A 636 -6.26 3.43 4.15
N GLY A 637 -6.49 3.37 2.84
CA GLY A 637 -6.31 4.54 1.95
C GLY A 637 -7.24 5.72 2.23
N GLN A 638 -8.44 5.48 2.79
CA GLN A 638 -9.33 6.55 3.23
C GLN A 638 -8.85 7.18 4.54
N LYS A 639 -8.34 6.38 5.49
CA LYS A 639 -7.67 6.88 6.69
C LYS A 639 -6.41 7.69 6.32
N ALA A 640 -5.56 7.16 5.42
CA ALA A 640 -4.36 7.84 4.92
C ALA A 640 -4.65 9.22 4.33
N ARG A 641 -5.71 9.38 3.53
CA ARG A 641 -6.18 10.69 3.03
C ARG A 641 -6.58 11.66 4.16
N VAL A 642 -7.09 11.17 5.30
CA VAL A 642 -7.33 12.00 6.51
C VAL A 642 -6.01 12.39 7.19
N VAL A 643 -4.99 11.52 7.21
CA VAL A 643 -3.63 11.85 7.70
C VAL A 643 -3.02 12.95 6.85
N PHE A 644 -3.00 12.81 5.52
CA PHE A 644 -2.42 13.83 4.63
C PHE A 644 -3.17 15.17 4.73
N ALA A 645 -4.51 15.16 4.85
CA ALA A 645 -5.27 16.38 5.12
C ALA A 645 -4.92 17.02 6.49
N ALA A 646 -4.60 16.22 7.50
CA ALA A 646 -4.13 16.70 8.81
C ALA A 646 -2.70 17.25 8.75
N ILE A 647 -1.80 16.65 7.96
CA ILE A 647 -0.44 17.16 7.73
C ILE A 647 -0.50 18.51 6.99
N ALA A 648 -1.32 18.62 5.94
CA ALA A 648 -1.57 19.88 5.23
C ALA A 648 -2.37 20.93 6.04
N LEU A 649 -2.79 20.61 7.27
CA LEU A 649 -3.35 21.55 8.24
C LEU A 649 -2.32 22.02 9.28
N SER A 650 -1.20 21.33 9.46
CA SER A 650 -0.16 21.70 10.43
C SER A 650 0.81 22.79 9.92
N ASN A 651 0.76 23.10 8.62
CA ASN A 651 1.69 24.00 7.94
C ASN A 651 3.16 23.67 8.28
N ALA A 652 3.54 22.39 8.20
CA ALA A 652 4.89 21.91 8.47
C ALA A 652 5.94 22.60 7.58
N HIS A 653 7.20 22.61 8.01
CA HIS A 653 8.36 23.07 7.23
C HIS A 653 9.26 21.90 6.76
N ILE A 654 9.24 20.80 7.52
CA ILE A 654 9.83 19.52 7.12
C ILE A 654 8.71 18.49 7.14
N LEU A 655 8.59 17.72 6.06
CA LEU A 655 7.76 16.52 5.98
C LEU A 655 8.64 15.29 6.23
N LEU A 656 8.18 14.39 7.11
CA LEU A 656 8.80 13.11 7.41
C LEU A 656 7.81 12.01 7.00
N LEU A 657 8.11 11.25 5.96
CA LEU A 657 7.18 10.32 5.32
C LEU A 657 7.72 8.88 5.35
N ASP A 658 7.23 8.06 6.28
CA ASP A 658 7.57 6.63 6.35
C ASP A 658 6.54 5.79 5.58
N GLU A 659 6.98 5.20 4.46
CA GLU A 659 6.20 4.43 3.48
C GLU A 659 4.85 5.09 3.08
N PRO A 660 4.85 6.32 2.53
CA PRO A 660 3.64 7.11 2.30
C PRO A 660 2.72 6.54 1.20
N THR A 661 3.22 5.63 0.36
CA THR A 661 2.46 4.92 -0.68
C THR A 661 1.57 3.82 -0.11
N ASN A 662 1.85 3.32 1.09
CA ASN A 662 1.11 2.22 1.67
C ASN A 662 -0.39 2.55 1.83
N HIS A 663 -1.22 1.66 1.30
CA HIS A 663 -2.68 1.76 1.19
C HIS A 663 -3.23 2.90 0.30
N LEU A 664 -2.39 3.73 -0.32
CA LEU A 664 -2.83 4.66 -1.36
C LEU A 664 -3.30 3.89 -2.60
N ASP A 665 -3.98 4.61 -3.50
CA ASP A 665 -4.20 4.15 -4.87
C ASP A 665 -3.36 5.00 -5.83
N MET A 666 -3.08 4.45 -7.01
CA MET A 666 -2.30 5.08 -8.10
C MET A 666 -2.50 6.60 -8.22
N GLN A 667 -3.77 7.05 -8.25
CA GLN A 667 -4.12 8.46 -8.45
C GLN A 667 -3.85 9.35 -7.21
N SER A 668 -3.73 8.76 -6.03
CA SER A 668 -3.22 9.44 -4.83
C SER A 668 -1.69 9.47 -4.78
N ILE A 669 -1.00 8.47 -5.34
CA ILE A 669 0.47 8.44 -5.41
C ILE A 669 0.96 9.51 -6.39
N ASP A 670 0.39 9.58 -7.60
CA ASP A 670 0.68 10.66 -8.55
C ASP A 670 0.38 12.04 -7.94
N ALA A 671 -0.78 12.19 -7.28
CA ALA A 671 -1.17 13.45 -6.61
C ALA A 671 -0.30 13.80 -5.39
N LEU A 672 0.36 12.82 -4.75
CA LEU A 672 1.35 13.05 -3.69
C LEU A 672 2.67 13.50 -4.31
N ALA A 673 3.15 12.84 -5.37
CA ALA A 673 4.37 13.22 -6.08
C ALA A 673 4.30 14.66 -6.60
N ASP A 674 3.24 14.99 -7.34
CA ASP A 674 2.99 16.34 -7.88
C ASP A 674 2.91 17.41 -6.76
N ALA A 675 2.51 17.02 -5.54
CA ALA A 675 2.43 17.91 -4.38
C ALA A 675 3.76 18.05 -3.61
N LEU A 676 4.64 17.05 -3.66
CA LEU A 676 5.99 17.10 -3.06
C LEU A 676 7.00 17.80 -4.00
N GLU A 677 6.81 17.69 -5.32
CA GLU A 677 7.55 18.46 -6.33
C GLU A 677 7.43 19.98 -6.06
N VAL A 678 6.20 20.46 -5.82
CA VAL A 678 5.89 21.88 -5.62
C VAL A 678 6.19 22.41 -4.20
N TYR A 679 6.35 21.54 -3.19
CA TYR A 679 6.43 21.96 -1.78
C TYR A 679 7.81 22.50 -1.38
N GLU A 680 7.92 23.81 -1.14
CA GLU A 680 9.21 24.49 -0.84
C GLU A 680 9.88 24.11 0.51
N GLY A 681 9.23 23.30 1.34
CA GLY A 681 9.83 22.80 2.58
C GLY A 681 10.84 21.67 2.36
N GLY A 682 11.49 21.24 3.44
CA GLY A 682 12.31 20.03 3.44
C GLY A 682 11.42 18.77 3.38
N VAL A 683 11.85 17.75 2.65
CA VAL A 683 11.16 16.46 2.56
C VAL A 683 12.16 15.35 2.85
N ILE A 684 11.81 14.49 3.80
CA ILE A 684 12.49 13.21 4.06
C ILE A 684 11.48 12.10 3.81
N ILE A 685 11.82 11.16 2.94
CA ILE A 685 10.95 10.06 2.53
C ILE A 685 11.67 8.72 2.63
N ILE A 686 11.00 7.74 3.25
CA ILE A 686 11.30 6.32 3.15
C ILE A 686 10.23 5.73 2.23
N SER A 687 10.63 5.10 1.12
CA SER A 687 9.69 4.34 0.29
C SER A 687 10.37 3.24 -0.52
N HIS A 688 9.57 2.28 -0.96
CA HIS A 688 9.93 1.30 -1.98
C HIS A 688 9.47 1.68 -3.41
N ASP A 689 8.60 2.68 -3.56
CA ASP A 689 8.10 3.15 -4.87
C ASP A 689 9.18 3.95 -5.60
N SER A 690 9.80 3.33 -6.61
CA SER A 690 10.93 3.95 -7.31
C SER A 690 10.52 5.21 -8.08
N ARG A 691 9.32 5.25 -8.66
CA ARG A 691 8.81 6.42 -9.41
C ARG A 691 8.57 7.61 -8.48
N LEU A 692 8.07 7.38 -7.27
CA LEU A 692 7.89 8.44 -6.28
C LEU A 692 9.25 8.98 -5.82
N LEU A 693 10.23 8.10 -5.58
CA LEU A 693 11.58 8.51 -5.20
C LEU A 693 12.27 9.32 -6.30
N SER A 694 12.26 8.87 -7.56
CA SER A 694 12.83 9.62 -8.68
C SER A 694 12.21 11.02 -8.77
N ARG A 695 10.87 11.14 -8.78
CA ARG A 695 10.18 12.45 -8.87
C ARG A 695 10.44 13.40 -7.70
N VAL A 696 10.73 12.87 -6.51
CA VAL A 696 11.12 13.67 -5.33
C VAL A 696 12.61 14.05 -5.38
N CYS A 697 13.44 13.30 -6.11
CA CYS A 697 14.89 13.47 -6.24
C CYS A 697 15.35 14.03 -7.60
N ASP A 698 14.44 14.43 -8.50
CA ASP A 698 14.75 14.99 -9.84
C ASP A 698 15.59 16.29 -9.79
N ASP A 699 15.67 16.97 -8.64
CA ASP A 699 16.53 18.17 -8.43
C ASP A 699 17.88 17.78 -7.80
N ALA A 700 18.85 17.46 -8.65
CA ALA A 700 20.21 17.08 -8.26
C ALA A 700 21.02 18.18 -7.52
N GLU A 701 20.52 19.42 -7.36
CA GLU A 701 21.11 20.42 -6.45
C GLU A 701 20.56 20.32 -5.00
N ARG A 702 19.52 19.51 -4.77
CA ARG A 702 18.83 19.36 -3.47
C ARG A 702 18.59 17.92 -3.03
N ALA A 703 18.70 16.97 -3.96
CA ALA A 703 18.51 15.55 -3.74
C ALA A 703 19.70 14.93 -2.98
N GLU A 704 19.38 14.12 -1.98
CA GLU A 704 20.33 13.27 -1.27
C GLU A 704 19.73 11.87 -1.10
N VAL A 705 20.49 10.85 -1.50
CA VAL A 705 20.14 9.45 -1.23
C VAL A 705 20.98 8.98 -0.05
N TRP A 706 20.32 8.57 1.03
CA TRP A 706 20.95 8.06 2.26
C TRP A 706 20.72 6.56 2.38
N ILE A 707 21.79 5.77 2.30
CA ILE A 707 21.79 4.32 2.46
C ILE A 707 21.96 4.00 3.95
N VAL A 708 21.01 3.26 4.52
CA VAL A 708 21.03 2.84 5.93
C VAL A 708 21.32 1.34 6.03
N GLU A 709 22.58 1.00 6.32
CA GLU A 709 23.09 -0.37 6.38
C GLU A 709 24.12 -0.54 7.52
N ASP A 710 24.22 -1.75 8.08
CA ASP A 710 25.15 -2.14 9.17
C ASP A 710 25.22 -1.19 10.40
N GLY A 711 24.12 -0.48 10.67
CA GLY A 711 24.02 0.49 11.77
C GLY A 711 24.70 1.83 11.48
N GLN A 712 24.92 2.16 10.21
CA GLN A 712 25.46 3.43 9.74
C GLN A 712 24.51 4.07 8.72
N VAL A 713 24.72 5.36 8.46
CA VAL A 713 24.05 6.11 7.39
C VAL A 713 25.13 6.65 6.47
N GLN A 714 25.07 6.30 5.19
CA GLN A 714 26.02 6.68 4.17
C GLN A 714 25.31 7.51 3.10
N HIS A 715 25.92 8.62 2.66
CA HIS A 715 25.43 9.36 1.49
C HIS A 715 25.90 8.61 0.23
N TYR A 716 25.02 8.47 -0.76
CA TYR A 716 25.38 7.94 -2.07
C TYR A 716 25.87 9.07 -3.00
N ASP A 717 27.03 8.90 -3.62
CA ASP A 717 27.64 9.87 -4.53
C ASP A 717 27.02 9.80 -5.95
N GLY A 718 25.70 9.97 -6.07
CA GLY A 718 24.98 9.93 -7.36
C GLY A 718 23.46 10.14 -7.25
N ASP A 719 22.77 10.16 -8.38
CA ASP A 719 21.32 10.30 -8.45
C ASP A 719 20.60 8.99 -8.06
N PHE A 720 19.31 9.08 -7.69
CA PHE A 720 18.52 7.89 -7.31
C PHE A 720 18.39 6.84 -8.45
N GLU A 721 18.33 7.28 -9.72
CA GLU A 721 18.30 6.36 -10.85
C GLU A 721 19.64 5.62 -11.01
N ASP A 722 20.80 6.25 -10.75
CA ASP A 722 22.10 5.55 -10.81
C ASP A 722 22.17 4.41 -9.78
N TYR A 723 21.72 4.67 -8.54
CA TYR A 723 21.63 3.68 -7.46
C TYR A 723 20.69 2.51 -7.81
N LYS A 724 19.51 2.82 -8.37
CA LYS A 724 18.54 1.82 -8.86
C LYS A 724 19.13 0.99 -9.99
N ASP A 725 19.79 1.62 -10.95
CA ASP A 725 20.40 0.97 -12.10
C ASP A 725 21.62 0.12 -11.68
N GLU A 726 22.32 0.46 -10.58
CA GLU A 726 23.36 -0.38 -9.96
C GLU A 726 22.76 -1.62 -9.29
N LEU A 727 21.72 -1.47 -8.45
CA LEU A 727 21.01 -2.59 -7.81
C LEU A 727 20.44 -3.59 -8.84
N ILE A 728 19.83 -3.10 -9.93
CA ILE A 728 19.29 -3.96 -10.99
C ILE A 728 20.39 -4.80 -11.65
N LYS A 729 21.60 -4.23 -11.84
CA LYS A 729 22.75 -4.96 -12.41
C LYS A 729 23.30 -6.03 -11.46
N GLU A 730 23.33 -5.75 -10.15
CA GLU A 730 23.67 -6.74 -9.12
C GLU A 730 22.67 -7.91 -9.13
N ILE A 731 21.38 -7.60 -8.97
CA ILE A 731 20.27 -8.56 -8.92
C ILE A 731 20.21 -9.45 -10.17
N ALA A 732 20.34 -8.85 -11.36
CA ALA A 732 20.34 -9.60 -12.61
C ALA A 732 21.56 -10.52 -12.73
N ALA A 733 22.73 -10.13 -12.20
CA ALA A 733 23.93 -10.96 -12.17
C ALA A 733 23.83 -12.10 -11.15
N GLU A 734 23.21 -11.88 -9.98
CA GLU A 734 22.89 -12.95 -9.01
C GLU A 734 21.99 -14.02 -9.67
N LEU A 735 20.88 -13.61 -10.28
CA LEU A 735 19.92 -14.52 -10.92
C LEU A 735 20.48 -15.23 -12.16
N ASP A 736 21.34 -14.56 -12.94
CA ASP A 736 22.05 -15.18 -14.06
C ASP A 736 23.10 -16.21 -13.61
N ALA A 737 23.73 -16.03 -12.45
CA ALA A 737 24.63 -17.02 -11.87
C ALA A 737 23.84 -18.26 -11.41
N ASP A 738 22.69 -18.05 -10.77
CA ASP A 738 21.79 -19.11 -10.31
C ASP A 738 21.25 -19.97 -11.46
N GLU A 739 20.79 -19.36 -12.55
CA GLU A 739 20.34 -20.12 -13.74
C GLU A 739 21.46 -20.96 -14.36
N ARG A 740 22.69 -20.44 -14.37
CA ARG A 740 23.86 -21.18 -14.89
C ARG A 740 24.23 -22.35 -13.98
N GLU A 741 24.25 -22.14 -12.66
CA GLU A 741 24.50 -23.23 -11.70
C GLU A 741 23.44 -24.34 -11.85
N ALA A 742 22.15 -23.97 -11.84
CA ALA A 742 21.04 -24.91 -12.01
C ALA A 742 21.13 -25.69 -13.33
N ALA A 743 21.48 -25.02 -14.44
CA ALA A 743 21.68 -25.68 -15.74
C ALA A 743 22.86 -26.66 -15.71
N THR A 744 23.97 -26.33 -15.05
CA THR A 744 25.11 -27.27 -14.91
C THR A 744 24.78 -28.46 -14.00
N ALA A 745 24.01 -28.26 -12.93
CA ALA A 745 23.55 -29.33 -12.05
C ALA A 745 22.63 -30.31 -12.80
N ALA A 746 21.64 -29.79 -13.54
CA ALA A 746 20.75 -30.61 -14.38
C ALA A 746 21.52 -31.40 -15.44
N ALA A 747 22.50 -30.78 -16.11
CA ALA A 747 23.36 -31.46 -17.08
C ALA A 747 24.22 -32.56 -16.44
N ALA A 748 24.72 -32.35 -15.22
CA ALA A 748 25.49 -33.35 -14.47
C ALA A 748 24.63 -34.54 -14.02
N ILE A 749 23.35 -34.33 -13.72
CA ILE A 749 22.39 -35.41 -13.41
C ILE A 749 22.08 -36.23 -14.67
N ALA A 750 21.71 -35.58 -15.77
CA ALA A 750 21.45 -36.24 -17.05
C ALA A 750 22.68 -37.01 -17.60
N GLY A 751 23.89 -36.49 -17.36
CA GLY A 751 25.15 -37.16 -17.69
C GLY A 751 25.48 -38.40 -16.86
N LYS A 752 24.81 -38.62 -15.71
CA LYS A 752 24.93 -39.84 -14.89
C LYS A 752 23.92 -40.90 -15.33
N SER A 753 22.64 -40.55 -15.45
CA SER A 753 21.59 -41.49 -15.87
C SER A 753 21.86 -42.06 -17.27
N GLY A 754 22.30 -41.21 -18.21
CA GLY A 754 22.72 -41.61 -19.56
C GLY A 754 23.97 -42.51 -19.63
N LYS A 755 24.68 -42.73 -18.52
CA LYS A 755 25.77 -43.72 -18.43
C LYS A 755 25.32 -45.06 -17.84
N GLN A 756 24.44 -45.05 -16.84
CA GLN A 756 23.92 -46.31 -16.26
C GLN A 756 23.11 -47.13 -17.28
N SER A 757 22.36 -46.47 -18.17
CA SER A 757 21.66 -47.15 -19.28
C SER A 757 22.56 -47.68 -20.40
N SER A 758 23.89 -47.43 -20.34
CA SER A 758 24.87 -47.93 -21.31
C SER A 758 25.75 -49.07 -20.79
N GLY A 759 25.45 -49.61 -19.61
CA GLY A 759 26.23 -50.62 -18.90
C GLY A 759 25.54 -51.96 -18.65
N LEU A 760 24.43 -52.24 -19.35
CA LEU A 760 23.65 -53.48 -19.31
C LEU A 760 23.60 -54.15 -20.70
#